data_AF-A0A3Q3FP19-F1
#
_entry.id   AF-A0A3Q3FP19-F1
#
_cell.length_a   1.000
_cell.length_b   1.000
_cell.length_c   1.000
_cell.angle_alpha   90.00
_cell.angle_beta   90.00
_cell.angle_gamma   90.00
#
_symmetry.space_group_name_H-M   'P 1'
#
loop_
_entity.id
_entity.type
_entity.pdbx_description
1 polymer ?
#
loop_
_entity_poly.entity_id
_entity_poly.type
_entity_poly.pdbx_seq_one_letter_code
_entity_poly.pdbx_strand_id
1 'polypeptide(L)'
;MASPEDVIEPVAKSSAAQKLGRRRFMHDIQNLSPDEIDGLMSSSEGRPFLVVHHLPELKEEGVPMLMPGTPVTCRVDNTEKYTTRSKVRVGTLYTVRLTHGHFHWTVKRKYKHFQELHRDLYKHKMMIHLLPLGRFAKDRHQLRAMSEEMPSLHGTERTRRTSSKMKYLEEYLNGLLDNVFCRNDHSMLEFLSVGALSFVTDLGPKGLEGPIFKRSGGHRIQGLNCIGHHQICFRWSRRWLVVKDSFLLYMNRDNGSINFVLLFDPEFKVKVGRAYTDTKYGVCIENFTRSLIIKCSSYRQIHWWSHEINRLAETCDFLKVQRFDCFAPPRENMLTKWYVNGSGYFEDLADALEQAKEEIFITDWWLSPEVFLKRPAADNYWRLDHILKRKAEQGVKVCVLLYKEVEMALGINSEHSKRTLMNMHPNIKVMRHPDHVSSVVFMWAHHEKMVAIDQTVAFVGGIDLAFGRWDNSQYRLTDLGLKEKAAGETDEALKADTVDNGGADGQKPSEPDKQAEQDPGDLTGNTKLWLGKDYSNFIRKDWVQLDRPFEDNIDRTQVPRMPWRDLSAATHGSAARDVARHFIQRWNFTKIFKNKYKDDFYPYLLPKSQCTADNLTYTVPGSTKAKVQVLRSADRWSTGTCESSILNAYIHTIENSEHYIYIENQFFISCADGKTVYNGIGDAIVKRILRAHREQKKYRVFVVVPLLPGFEGDISAGGGNAIQAILHFTYRTMCRGEHSILARLSEVKDQWTEYISLCGLRTHAQLSSRSSQSSSTFTARPSLLTTAAISLDRPTSTTAACWAAETVRWLCLWKTKRGSRPSWEGRSTRRDPSHSLCANSVSESLLELLQTPASILKIQSVMISSSWPGTQLLNRMPSFMTRSSNACPTTQSTTCGS
;
A
#
# COMPACT_ATOMS: atom_id res chain seq x y z
N MET A 1 15.49 -18.85 -56.19
CA MET A 1 15.27 -17.60 -56.95
C MET A 1 13.77 -17.39 -57.09
N ALA A 2 13.27 -16.38 -56.38
CA ALA A 2 12.03 -15.63 -56.60
C ALA A 2 12.14 -14.39 -55.68
N SER A 3 11.69 -13.24 -56.16
CA SER A 3 12.10 -11.88 -55.76
C SER A 3 11.57 -11.38 -54.39
N PRO A 4 12.19 -10.33 -53.81
CA PRO A 4 11.73 -9.67 -52.59
C PRO A 4 11.04 -8.33 -52.91
N GLU A 5 9.72 -8.24 -52.75
CA GLU A 5 9.03 -6.96 -52.61
C GLU A 5 7.95 -7.03 -51.52
N ASP A 6 7.97 -5.99 -50.68
CA ASP A 6 6.93 -5.45 -49.80
C ASP A 6 6.44 -6.23 -48.57
N VAL A 7 7.25 -6.16 -47.50
CA VAL A 7 6.74 -6.12 -46.12
C VAL A 7 7.02 -4.73 -45.56
N ILE A 8 6.01 -3.86 -45.60
CA ILE A 8 6.01 -2.57 -44.90
C ILE A 8 5.88 -2.87 -43.40
N GLU A 9 6.99 -2.80 -42.66
CA GLU A 9 6.96 -2.73 -41.19
C GLU A 9 6.24 -1.44 -40.74
N PRO A 10 5.32 -1.50 -39.76
CA PRO A 10 4.74 -0.29 -39.20
C PRO A 10 5.80 0.47 -38.41
N VAL A 11 6.22 1.61 -38.97
CA VAL A 11 7.12 2.58 -38.35
C VAL A 11 6.66 2.90 -36.93
N ALA A 12 7.50 2.55 -35.95
CA ALA A 12 7.32 2.81 -34.54
C ALA A 12 7.23 4.33 -34.24
N LYS A 13 6.04 4.91 -34.35
CA LYS A 13 5.73 6.29 -33.91
C LYS A 13 5.62 6.45 -32.38
N SER A 14 6.15 5.52 -31.58
CA SER A 14 6.00 5.50 -30.11
C SER A 14 7.14 6.22 -29.35
N SER A 15 8.33 6.41 -29.95
CA SER A 15 9.50 6.91 -29.20
C SER A 15 9.57 8.45 -29.07
N ALA A 16 9.00 9.20 -30.01
CA ALA A 16 9.08 10.66 -30.02
C ALA A 16 8.11 11.30 -29.00
N ALA A 17 6.87 10.82 -28.90
CA ALA A 17 5.89 11.31 -27.94
C ALA A 17 6.25 10.96 -26.47
N GLN A 18 6.82 9.77 -26.22
CA GLN A 18 7.35 9.42 -24.89
C GLN A 18 8.56 10.27 -24.50
N LYS A 19 9.43 10.62 -25.45
CA LYS A 19 10.55 11.55 -25.21
C LYS A 19 10.07 13.00 -25.03
N LEU A 20 9.04 13.45 -25.74
CA LEU A 20 8.41 14.76 -25.54
C LEU A 20 7.71 14.87 -24.18
N GLY A 21 6.97 13.84 -23.75
CA GLY A 21 6.36 13.78 -22.42
C GLY A 21 7.38 13.75 -21.28
N ARG A 22 8.49 13.02 -21.46
CA ARG A 22 9.64 13.04 -20.52
C ARG A 22 10.31 14.43 -20.45
N ARG A 23 10.43 15.12 -21.59
CA ARG A 23 10.96 16.50 -21.62
C ARG A 23 10.00 17.52 -21.00
N ARG A 24 8.67 17.34 -21.14
CA ARG A 24 7.67 18.22 -20.50
C ARG A 24 7.86 18.28 -18.98
N PHE A 25 8.00 17.13 -18.31
CA PHE A 25 8.09 17.11 -16.84
C PHE A 25 9.51 17.16 -16.27
N MET A 26 10.56 16.97 -17.06
CA MET A 26 11.94 17.21 -16.58
C MET A 26 12.25 18.71 -16.42
N HIS A 27 11.52 19.57 -17.12
CA HIS A 27 11.64 21.03 -17.01
C HIS A 27 10.64 21.66 -16.03
N ASP A 28 9.65 20.91 -15.56
CA ASP A 28 8.66 21.33 -14.55
C ASP A 28 8.93 20.66 -13.18
N ILE A 29 10.19 20.65 -12.73
CA ILE A 29 10.43 20.57 -11.28
C ILE A 29 10.01 21.94 -10.77
N GLN A 30 8.78 22.07 -10.28
CA GLN A 30 8.36 23.27 -9.58
C GLN A 30 9.33 23.48 -8.43
N ASN A 31 10.13 24.56 -8.52
CA ASN A 31 10.88 25.04 -7.38
C ASN A 31 9.85 25.38 -6.30
N LEU A 32 10.07 24.87 -5.09
CA LEU A 32 9.25 25.22 -3.95
C LEU A 32 9.24 26.74 -3.79
N SER A 33 8.06 27.32 -3.63
CA SER A 33 7.94 28.73 -3.27
C SER A 33 8.54 28.98 -1.87
N PRO A 34 8.99 30.21 -1.58
CA PRO A 34 9.50 30.56 -0.25
C PRO A 34 8.53 30.22 0.88
N ASP A 35 7.22 30.39 0.66
CA ASP A 35 6.18 30.09 1.64
C ASP A 35 6.03 28.58 1.88
N GLU A 36 6.16 27.75 0.84
CA GLU A 36 6.18 26.29 0.97
C GLU A 36 7.42 25.82 1.74
N ILE A 37 8.58 26.43 1.48
CA ILE A 37 9.81 26.14 2.23
C ILE A 37 9.63 26.51 3.69
N ASP A 38 9.07 27.69 4.00
CA ASP A 38 8.81 28.11 5.38
C ASP A 38 7.80 27.18 6.08
N GLY A 39 6.72 26.79 5.39
CA GLY A 39 5.75 25.81 5.89
C GLY A 39 6.37 24.46 6.22
N LEU A 40 7.32 23.97 5.41
CA LEU A 40 8.06 22.73 5.67
C LEU A 40 9.07 22.85 6.83
N MET A 41 9.39 24.07 7.28
CA MET A 41 10.54 24.35 8.15
C MET A 41 10.20 25.10 9.45
N SER A 42 8.98 25.60 9.61
CA SER A 42 8.54 26.47 10.70
C SER A 42 8.29 25.75 12.04
N SER A 43 8.23 24.41 12.05
CA SER A 43 7.92 23.64 13.25
C SER A 43 9.12 23.47 14.19
N SER A 44 8.98 23.93 15.43
CA SER A 44 9.92 23.68 16.53
C SER A 44 9.85 22.23 17.07
N GLU A 45 8.77 21.51 16.76
CA GLU A 45 8.53 20.15 17.23
C GLU A 45 9.13 19.06 16.33
N GLY A 46 9.62 19.43 15.15
CA GLY A 46 10.15 18.49 14.15
C GLY A 46 9.56 18.74 12.77
N ARG A 47 10.28 18.30 11.73
CA ARG A 47 9.90 18.53 10.33
C ARG A 47 8.73 17.61 9.92
N PRO A 48 7.80 18.10 9.08
CA PRO A 48 6.74 17.29 8.51
C PRO A 48 7.32 16.20 7.60
N PHE A 49 6.56 15.12 7.39
CA PHE A 49 7.03 13.98 6.60
C PHE A 49 7.26 14.35 5.13
N LEU A 50 6.48 15.32 4.61
CA LEU A 50 6.56 15.80 3.23
C LEU A 50 8.00 16.22 2.80
N VAL A 51 8.86 16.61 3.74
CA VAL A 51 10.29 16.90 3.50
C VAL A 51 11.02 15.76 2.81
N VAL A 52 10.65 14.50 3.05
CA VAL A 52 11.24 13.30 2.42
C VAL A 52 11.15 13.38 0.88
N HIS A 53 10.13 14.04 0.35
CA HIS A 53 9.86 14.14 -1.08
C HIS A 53 10.50 15.36 -1.76
N HIS A 54 11.17 16.22 -0.98
CA HIS A 54 11.74 17.48 -1.44
C HIS A 54 13.22 17.67 -1.05
N LEU A 55 13.93 16.58 -0.74
CA LEU A 55 15.31 16.64 -0.23
C LEU A 55 16.30 17.29 -1.20
N PRO A 56 16.26 17.02 -2.53
CA PRO A 56 17.13 17.70 -3.49
C PRO A 56 16.86 19.22 -3.55
N GLU A 57 15.59 19.61 -3.64
CA GLU A 57 15.16 21.02 -3.76
C GLU A 57 15.55 21.81 -2.51
N LEU A 58 15.26 21.28 -1.32
CA LEU A 58 15.65 21.91 -0.05
C LEU A 58 17.17 22.06 0.08
N LYS A 59 17.93 21.12 -0.52
CA LYS A 59 19.39 21.20 -0.51
C LYS A 59 19.90 22.30 -1.46
N GLU A 60 19.32 22.42 -2.65
CA GLU A 60 19.67 23.45 -3.62
C GLU A 60 19.40 24.86 -3.07
N GLU A 61 18.29 25.03 -2.35
CA GLU A 61 17.93 26.29 -1.66
C GLU A 61 18.79 26.57 -0.40
N GLY A 62 19.68 25.66 -0.03
CA GLY A 62 20.59 25.83 1.11
C GLY A 62 19.87 25.83 2.46
N VAL A 63 18.74 25.12 2.56
CA VAL A 63 17.96 25.02 3.80
C VAL A 63 18.79 24.32 4.88
N PRO A 64 18.97 24.92 6.08
CA PRO A 64 19.72 24.31 7.17
C PRO A 64 19.17 22.93 7.54
N MET A 65 20.03 21.99 7.96
CA MET A 65 19.59 20.65 8.41
C MET A 65 19.07 20.62 9.85
N LEU A 66 19.51 21.57 10.68
CA LEU A 66 19.02 21.73 12.05
C LEU A 66 17.70 22.50 12.06
N MET A 67 16.85 22.29 13.06
CA MET A 67 15.61 23.04 13.21
C MET A 67 15.92 24.49 13.60
N PRO A 68 15.30 25.49 12.94
CA PRO A 68 15.44 26.90 13.32
C PRO A 68 15.00 27.15 14.76
N GLY A 69 15.67 28.06 15.48
CA GLY A 69 15.29 28.47 16.84
C GLY A 69 15.52 27.44 17.96
N THR A 70 15.64 26.15 17.64
CA THR A 70 15.83 25.09 18.64
C THR A 70 17.32 24.89 18.95
N PRO A 71 17.78 24.91 20.21
CA PRO A 71 19.20 24.68 20.53
C PRO A 71 19.61 23.22 20.29
N VAL A 72 20.91 22.99 20.09
CA VAL A 72 21.51 21.65 20.14
C VAL A 72 22.43 21.64 21.34
N THR A 73 22.17 20.77 22.32
CA THR A 73 23.00 20.65 23.51
C THR A 73 23.72 19.32 23.49
N CYS A 74 25.00 19.32 23.89
CA CYS A 74 25.80 18.12 24.00
C CYS A 74 26.22 17.83 25.44
N ARG A 75 26.33 16.54 25.78
CA ARG A 75 26.97 16.03 26.99
C ARG A 75 28.03 15.01 26.62
N VAL A 76 29.22 15.11 27.20
CA VAL A 76 30.34 14.19 26.89
C VAL A 76 30.54 13.23 28.05
N ASP A 77 30.12 12.00 27.82
CA ASP A 77 30.14 10.93 28.81
C ASP A 77 31.31 9.95 28.62
N ASN A 78 31.45 9.13 29.66
CA ASN A 78 32.36 8.03 29.95
C ASN A 78 33.32 7.54 28.83
N THR A 79 34.54 7.22 29.26
CA THR A 79 35.64 6.77 28.41
C THR A 79 35.69 5.23 28.32
N GLU A 80 35.55 4.64 27.14
CA GLU A 80 35.88 3.22 26.95
C GLU A 80 37.42 3.02 26.89
N LYS A 81 38.04 2.64 28.01
CA LYS A 81 39.44 2.17 28.08
C LYS A 81 39.48 0.63 28.05
N TYR A 82 39.56 0.00 26.87
CA TYR A 82 39.86 -1.44 26.83
C TYR A 82 41.36 -1.69 26.78
N THR A 83 41.86 -2.39 27.80
CA THR A 83 43.19 -2.98 27.90
C THR A 83 43.23 -4.32 27.16
N THR A 84 43.49 -4.32 25.86
CA THR A 84 43.95 -5.56 25.21
C THR A 84 45.44 -5.71 25.46
N ARG A 85 45.90 -6.91 25.86
CA ARG A 85 47.31 -7.30 26.09
C ARG A 85 48.21 -7.20 24.84
N SER A 86 47.87 -6.37 23.86
CA SER A 86 48.60 -6.13 22.63
C SER A 86 48.99 -4.65 22.55
N LYS A 87 50.25 -4.39 22.15
CA LYS A 87 50.92 -3.07 22.06
C LYS A 87 50.31 -2.12 21.02
N VAL A 88 48.98 -1.96 20.97
CA VAL A 88 48.29 -0.98 20.11
C VAL A 88 48.09 0.30 20.91
N ARG A 89 48.60 1.44 20.43
CA ARG A 89 48.32 2.77 21.03
C ARG A 89 46.80 2.96 21.16
N VAL A 90 46.27 2.87 22.38
CA VAL A 90 44.84 2.94 22.65
C VAL A 90 44.39 4.40 22.63
N GLY A 91 43.72 4.83 21.55
CA GLY A 91 43.07 6.14 21.51
C GLY A 91 41.80 6.16 22.35
N THR A 92 41.63 7.19 23.18
CA THR A 92 40.42 7.48 23.97
C THR A 92 39.20 7.67 23.05
N LEU A 93 38.12 6.94 23.30
CA LEU A 93 36.83 7.10 22.63
C LEU A 93 35.85 7.78 23.60
N TYR A 94 35.22 8.86 23.14
CA TYR A 94 34.26 9.67 23.87
C TYR A 94 32.85 9.37 23.35
N THR A 95 31.90 9.28 24.27
CA THR A 95 30.47 9.16 23.96
C THR A 95 29.85 10.54 24.09
N VAL A 96 29.41 11.12 22.97
CA VAL A 96 28.77 12.44 22.95
C VAL A 96 27.27 12.21 22.82
N ARG A 97 26.51 12.52 23.88
CA ARG A 97 25.05 12.53 23.86
C ARG A 97 24.57 13.90 23.40
N LEU A 98 23.59 13.90 22.51
CA LEU A 98 23.09 15.10 21.85
C LEU A 98 21.58 15.16 22.00
N THR A 99 21.08 16.38 22.24
CA THR A 99 19.66 16.70 22.33
C THR A 99 19.35 17.87 21.40
N HIS A 100 18.26 17.77 20.63
CA HIS A 100 17.75 18.83 19.78
C HIS A 100 16.23 18.71 19.69
N GLY A 101 15.49 19.61 20.36
CA GLY A 101 14.06 19.44 20.58
C GLY A 101 13.78 18.15 21.35
N HIS A 102 12.82 17.35 20.89
CA HIS A 102 12.52 16.04 21.47
C HIS A 102 13.46 14.92 20.99
N PHE A 103 14.36 15.20 20.02
CA PHE A 103 15.27 14.21 19.48
C PHE A 103 16.52 14.04 20.34
N HIS A 104 16.85 12.78 20.61
CA HIS A 104 18.01 12.38 21.39
C HIS A 104 18.82 11.35 20.62
N TRP A 105 20.14 11.53 20.57
CA TRP A 105 21.04 10.54 19.95
C TRP A 105 22.44 10.57 20.54
N THR A 106 23.27 9.62 20.13
CA THR A 106 24.64 9.50 20.60
C THR A 106 25.59 9.30 19.44
N VAL A 107 26.74 9.97 19.49
CA VAL A 107 27.86 9.74 18.58
C VAL A 107 29.12 9.35 19.34
N LYS A 108 29.86 8.36 18.82
CA LYS A 108 31.17 7.98 19.36
C LYS A 108 32.28 8.69 18.59
N ARG A 109 33.15 9.44 19.27
CA ARG A 109 34.22 10.24 18.67
C ARG A 109 35.55 10.06 19.39
N LYS A 110 36.66 10.00 18.65
CA LYS A 110 38.01 10.03 19.23
C LYS A 110 38.46 11.47 19.38
N TYR A 111 39.44 11.74 20.25
CA TYR A 111 40.04 13.08 20.35
C TYR A 111 40.51 13.62 18.99
N LYS A 112 41.06 12.76 18.13
CA LYS A 112 41.44 13.10 16.75
C LYS A 112 40.29 13.71 15.94
N HIS A 113 39.06 13.25 16.13
CA HIS A 113 37.91 13.80 15.41
C HIS A 113 37.56 15.22 15.89
N PHE A 114 37.79 15.54 17.17
CA PHE A 114 37.65 16.91 17.67
C PHE A 114 38.73 17.83 17.06
N GLN A 115 39.97 17.31 16.93
CA GLN A 115 41.06 18.04 16.26
C GLN A 115 40.79 18.27 14.78
N GLU A 116 40.22 17.27 14.09
CA GLU A 116 39.80 17.37 12.70
C GLU A 116 38.68 18.41 12.54
N LEU A 117 37.62 18.34 13.36
CA LEU A 117 36.54 19.32 13.39
C LEU A 117 37.09 20.75 13.59
N HIS A 118 37.92 20.95 14.62
CA HIS A 118 38.49 22.27 14.91
C HIS A 118 39.28 22.83 13.73
N ARG A 119 40.16 22.01 13.14
CA ARG A 119 40.96 22.39 11.99
C ARG A 119 40.08 22.72 10.77
N ASP A 120 39.03 21.95 10.53
CA ASP A 120 38.19 22.10 9.34
C ASP A 120 37.28 23.34 9.47
N LEU A 121 36.75 23.62 10.67
CA LEU A 121 36.06 24.88 10.99
C LEU A 121 36.98 26.10 10.86
N TYR A 122 38.22 26.01 11.37
CA TYR A 122 39.19 27.10 11.26
C TYR A 122 39.60 27.35 9.80
N LYS A 123 39.79 26.29 9.01
CA LYS A 123 40.02 26.40 7.56
C LYS A 123 38.85 27.07 6.86
N HIS A 124 37.61 26.72 7.20
CA HIS A 124 36.42 27.34 6.64
C HIS A 124 36.37 28.84 6.96
N LYS A 125 36.61 29.22 8.23
CA LYS A 125 36.73 30.62 8.67
C LYS A 125 37.80 31.38 7.87
N MET A 126 38.99 30.79 7.67
CA MET A 126 40.08 31.41 6.90
C MET A 126 39.76 31.55 5.41
N MET A 127 39.15 30.53 4.80
CA MET A 127 38.75 30.59 3.38
C MET A 127 37.74 31.72 3.13
N ILE A 128 36.79 31.93 4.04
CA ILE A 128 35.79 33.00 3.93
C ILE A 128 36.42 34.39 4.08
N HIS A 129 37.45 34.52 4.92
CA HIS A 129 38.22 35.76 5.08
C HIS A 129 39.04 36.11 3.84
N LEU A 130 39.63 35.10 3.17
CA LEU A 130 40.57 35.29 2.06
C LEU A 130 39.90 35.37 0.68
N LEU A 131 38.68 34.84 0.51
CA LEU A 131 38.02 34.74 -0.80
C LEU A 131 36.74 35.59 -0.86
N PRO A 132 36.72 36.72 -1.60
CA PRO A 132 35.55 37.61 -1.70
C PRO A 132 34.51 37.09 -2.71
N LEU A 133 34.25 35.78 -2.76
CA LEU A 133 33.27 35.20 -3.69
C LEU A 133 31.84 35.47 -3.22
N GLY A 134 30.94 35.79 -4.15
CA GLY A 134 29.52 36.07 -3.86
C GLY A 134 28.80 34.92 -3.11
N ARG A 135 29.18 33.66 -3.40
CA ARG A 135 28.62 32.46 -2.75
C ARG A 135 28.79 32.40 -1.22
N PHE A 136 29.75 33.15 -0.66
CA PHE A 136 30.01 33.19 0.78
C PHE A 136 29.38 34.41 1.48
N ALA A 137 28.46 35.13 0.82
CA ALA A 137 27.87 36.35 1.39
C ALA A 137 27.12 36.09 2.72
N LYS A 138 26.31 35.02 2.79
CA LYS A 138 25.60 34.60 4.02
C LYS A 138 26.59 34.23 5.12
N ASP A 139 27.61 33.42 4.81
CA ASP A 139 28.60 32.97 5.78
C ASP A 139 29.47 34.13 6.30
N ARG A 140 29.79 35.13 5.44
CA ARG A 140 30.48 36.36 5.87
C ARG A 140 29.64 37.19 6.84
N HIS A 141 28.33 37.29 6.62
CA HIS A 141 27.43 37.99 7.54
C HIS A 141 27.38 37.28 8.89
N GLN A 142 27.24 35.95 8.89
CA GLN A 142 27.26 35.15 10.13
C GLN A 142 28.60 35.25 10.86
N LEU A 143 29.72 35.21 10.13
CA LEU A 143 31.06 35.37 10.69
C LEU A 143 31.26 36.76 11.32
N ARG A 144 30.71 37.82 10.71
CA ARG A 144 30.74 39.20 11.28
C ARG A 144 29.86 39.35 12.52
N ALA A 145 28.78 38.58 12.61
CA ALA A 145 27.89 38.55 13.77
C ALA A 145 28.47 37.76 14.96
N MET A 146 29.62 37.10 14.81
CA MET A 146 30.31 36.47 15.92
C MET A 146 30.90 37.54 16.85
N SER A 147 30.32 37.69 18.06
CA SER A 147 30.82 38.60 19.10
C SER A 147 32.05 38.08 19.84
N GLU A 148 32.33 36.76 19.77
CA GLU A 148 33.40 36.09 20.52
C GLU A 148 34.36 35.30 19.60
N GLU A 149 35.63 35.18 20.02
CA GLU A 149 36.61 34.33 19.35
C GLU A 149 36.14 32.86 19.33
N MET A 150 36.48 32.13 18.26
CA MET A 150 36.10 30.72 18.12
C MET A 150 36.65 29.92 19.31
N PRO A 151 35.84 29.08 19.99
CA PRO A 151 36.27 28.30 21.14
C PRO A 151 37.58 27.54 20.87
N SER A 152 38.55 27.63 21.79
CA SER A 152 39.83 26.93 21.67
C SER A 152 39.67 25.45 21.99
N LEU A 153 40.19 24.56 21.14
CA LEU A 153 40.27 23.12 21.43
C LEU A 153 41.34 22.77 22.48
N HIS A 154 42.17 23.71 22.92
CA HIS A 154 43.12 23.51 24.02
C HIS A 154 42.74 24.16 25.35
N GLY A 155 41.67 24.98 25.37
CA GLY A 155 41.18 25.69 26.54
C GLY A 155 42.17 26.75 27.04
N THR A 156 41.76 27.55 28.02
CA THR A 156 42.67 28.40 28.80
C THR A 156 43.42 27.55 29.84
N GLU A 157 44.66 27.93 30.20
CA GLU A 157 45.47 27.18 31.18
C GLU A 157 44.72 26.86 32.50
N ARG A 158 43.88 27.79 32.95
CA ARG A 158 43.09 27.69 34.18
C ARG A 158 42.05 26.55 34.13
N THR A 159 41.41 26.39 32.98
CA THR A 159 40.36 25.38 32.72
C THR A 159 40.96 23.97 32.56
N ARG A 160 42.18 23.89 32.01
CA ARG A 160 42.97 22.65 31.88
C ARG A 160 43.35 22.02 33.22
N ARG A 161 43.46 22.83 34.29
CA ARG A 161 43.88 22.39 35.63
C ARG A 161 42.71 22.01 36.56
N THR A 162 41.49 22.43 36.26
CA THR A 162 40.33 22.33 37.18
C THR A 162 39.18 21.44 36.67
N SER A 163 39.07 21.20 35.36
CA SER A 163 37.97 20.43 34.75
C SER A 163 38.44 19.07 34.20
N SER A 164 37.57 18.04 34.26
CA SER A 164 37.85 16.77 33.59
C SER A 164 37.93 16.98 32.07
N LYS A 165 38.77 16.19 31.37
CA LYS A 165 38.89 16.28 29.89
C LYS A 165 37.55 16.11 29.17
N MET A 166 36.59 15.40 29.77
CA MET A 166 35.24 15.21 29.24
C MET A 166 34.42 16.50 29.33
N LYS A 167 34.35 17.10 30.52
CA LYS A 167 33.66 18.37 30.77
C LYS A 167 34.23 19.50 29.90
N TYR A 168 35.54 19.51 29.73
CA TYR A 168 36.21 20.45 28.84
C TYR A 168 35.79 20.28 27.35
N LEU A 169 35.72 19.04 26.85
CA LEU A 169 35.28 18.79 25.47
C LEU A 169 33.79 19.09 25.28
N GLU A 170 32.99 18.94 26.33
CA GLU A 170 31.59 19.32 26.37
C GLU A 170 31.42 20.85 26.25
N GLU A 171 32.13 21.62 27.08
CA GLU A 171 32.14 23.09 27.02
C GLU A 171 32.60 23.59 25.64
N TYR A 172 33.66 22.99 25.07
CA TYR A 172 34.13 23.29 23.72
C TYR A 172 33.05 23.05 22.65
N LEU A 173 32.38 21.91 22.68
CA LEU A 173 31.35 21.56 21.69
C LEU A 173 30.10 22.43 21.84
N ASN A 174 29.63 22.69 23.06
CA ASN A 174 28.49 23.57 23.29
C ASN A 174 28.80 25.00 22.82
N GLY A 175 30.00 25.52 23.10
CA GLY A 175 30.42 26.83 22.56
C GLY A 175 30.47 26.90 21.03
N LEU A 176 30.80 25.79 20.35
CA LEU A 176 30.67 25.71 18.88
C LEU A 176 29.21 25.64 18.42
N LEU A 177 28.33 25.00 19.17
CA LEU A 177 26.91 24.84 18.83
C LEU A 177 26.11 26.13 19.06
N ASP A 178 26.48 26.94 20.03
CA ASP A 178 25.86 28.26 20.26
C ASP A 178 26.22 29.25 19.15
N ASN A 179 27.30 28.98 18.42
CA ASN A 179 27.74 29.80 17.31
C ASN A 179 27.10 29.36 15.97
N VAL A 180 26.26 30.22 15.39
CA VAL A 180 25.51 29.93 14.14
C VAL A 180 26.43 29.56 12.96
N PHE A 181 27.58 30.21 12.84
CA PHE A 181 28.57 29.96 11.79
C PHE A 181 29.16 28.55 11.90
N CYS A 182 29.51 28.12 13.11
CA CYS A 182 30.05 26.78 13.36
C CYS A 182 28.97 25.70 13.29
N ARG A 183 27.79 25.97 13.86
CA ARG A 183 26.71 25.00 14.07
C ARG A 183 26.18 24.40 12.77
N ASN A 184 26.08 25.21 11.71
CA ASN A 184 25.54 24.79 10.42
C ASN A 184 26.61 24.35 9.41
N ASP A 185 27.90 24.39 9.78
CA ASP A 185 28.99 23.95 8.92
C ASP A 185 28.91 22.45 8.61
N HIS A 186 29.29 22.06 7.40
CA HIS A 186 29.26 20.68 6.94
C HIS A 186 30.09 19.73 7.82
N SER A 187 31.23 20.19 8.33
CA SER A 187 32.12 19.43 9.20
C SER A 187 31.50 19.22 10.57
N MET A 188 30.77 20.23 11.07
CA MET A 188 30.01 20.12 12.32
C MET A 188 28.86 19.13 12.18
N LEU A 189 28.05 19.23 11.13
CA LEU A 189 26.97 18.29 10.86
C LEU A 189 27.48 16.84 10.69
N GLU A 190 28.62 16.64 10.03
CA GLU A 190 29.27 15.31 9.94
C GLU A 190 29.76 14.83 11.31
N PHE A 191 30.36 15.72 12.11
CA PHE A 191 30.79 15.39 13.47
C PHE A 191 29.60 15.00 14.36
N LEU A 192 28.45 15.65 14.21
CA LEU A 192 27.22 15.35 14.94
C LEU A 192 26.45 14.16 14.35
N SER A 193 26.87 13.64 13.19
CA SER A 193 26.11 12.65 12.41
C SER A 193 24.69 13.15 12.14
N VAL A 194 24.53 14.38 11.64
CA VAL A 194 23.24 14.98 11.26
C VAL A 194 23.12 15.05 9.75
N GLY A 195 21.95 14.70 9.24
CA GLY A 195 21.59 14.68 7.83
C GLY A 195 20.17 15.22 7.60
N ALA A 196 19.73 15.21 6.34
CA ALA A 196 18.45 15.81 5.95
C ALA A 196 17.21 15.12 6.55
N LEU A 197 17.35 13.86 7.00
CA LEU A 197 16.27 13.05 7.58
C LEU A 197 16.35 12.93 9.12
N SER A 198 17.26 13.66 9.77
CA SER A 198 17.50 13.52 11.21
C SER A 198 16.28 13.84 12.05
N PHE A 199 15.53 14.89 11.68
CA PHE A 199 14.51 15.50 12.53
C PHE A 199 13.12 15.51 11.88
N VAL A 200 12.83 14.50 11.04
CA VAL A 200 11.50 14.27 10.49
C VAL A 200 10.69 13.45 11.51
N THR A 201 9.63 14.03 12.07
CA THR A 201 8.90 13.47 13.21
C THR A 201 8.32 12.09 12.91
N ASP A 202 7.70 11.93 11.75
CA ASP A 202 7.06 10.68 11.34
C ASP A 202 8.05 9.58 10.90
N LEU A 203 9.35 9.88 10.82
CA LEU A 203 10.39 8.84 10.71
C LEU A 203 10.83 8.30 12.08
N GLY A 204 10.18 8.74 13.16
CA GLY A 204 10.43 8.30 14.52
C GLY A 204 11.74 8.84 15.08
N PRO A 205 12.49 8.06 15.87
CA PRO A 205 13.74 8.54 16.45
C PRO A 205 14.71 8.97 15.35
N LYS A 206 15.62 9.91 15.67
CA LYS A 206 16.69 10.32 14.74
C LYS A 206 17.42 9.10 14.17
N GLY A 207 17.67 8.10 15.02
CA GLY A 207 18.33 6.86 14.66
C GLY A 207 19.84 7.04 14.46
N LEU A 208 20.43 6.10 13.74
CA LEU A 208 21.87 6.09 13.44
C LEU A 208 22.09 6.55 12.01
N GLU A 209 23.01 7.49 11.81
CA GLU A 209 23.39 7.90 10.47
C GLU A 209 24.85 8.35 10.37
N GLY A 210 25.36 8.33 9.15
CA GLY A 210 26.69 8.83 8.86
C GLY A 210 27.31 8.28 7.58
N PRO A 211 28.54 8.70 7.29
CA PRO A 211 29.25 8.28 6.09
C PRO A 211 29.75 6.84 6.22
N ILE A 212 29.48 6.03 5.19
CA ILE A 212 30.01 4.67 5.06
C ILE A 212 30.53 4.43 3.64
N PHE A 213 31.34 3.38 3.47
CA PHE A 213 31.67 2.84 2.15
C PHE A 213 30.82 1.61 1.88
N LYS A 214 30.03 1.65 0.81
CA LYS A 214 29.08 0.60 0.41
C LYS A 214 29.62 -0.19 -0.80
N ARG A 215 29.56 -1.52 -0.73
CA ARG A 215 29.93 -2.44 -1.83
C ARG A 215 28.79 -2.56 -2.86
N SER A 216 29.09 -2.53 -4.16
CA SER A 216 28.09 -2.79 -5.22
C SER A 216 27.56 -4.23 -5.18
N GLY A 217 26.40 -4.48 -5.82
CA GLY A 217 25.80 -5.83 -5.87
C GLY A 217 25.16 -6.29 -4.56
N GLY A 218 24.72 -7.56 -4.52
CA GLY A 218 24.09 -8.19 -3.35
C GLY A 218 22.56 -8.31 -3.41
N HIS A 219 21.94 -8.23 -4.59
CA HIS A 219 20.53 -8.62 -4.75
C HIS A 219 20.40 -10.14 -4.54
N ARG A 220 19.32 -10.57 -3.87
CA ARG A 220 18.91 -11.99 -3.75
C ARG A 220 17.72 -12.32 -4.66
N ILE A 221 17.20 -11.34 -5.38
CA ILE A 221 16.09 -11.48 -6.33
C ILE A 221 16.62 -12.02 -7.66
N GLN A 222 16.05 -13.13 -8.13
CA GLN A 222 16.40 -13.76 -9.40
C GLN A 222 16.20 -12.78 -10.57
N GLY A 223 17.15 -12.73 -11.52
CA GLY A 223 17.14 -11.77 -12.64
C GLY A 223 17.79 -10.41 -12.33
N LEU A 224 18.03 -10.08 -11.06
CA LEU A 224 18.83 -8.89 -10.64
C LEU A 224 20.24 -9.27 -10.16
N ASN A 225 20.62 -10.54 -10.32
CA ASN A 225 21.97 -11.02 -10.06
C ASN A 225 22.90 -10.53 -11.17
N CYS A 226 23.58 -9.41 -10.94
CA CYS A 226 24.76 -9.08 -11.73
C CYS A 226 25.84 -10.18 -11.55
N ILE A 227 26.71 -10.36 -12.55
CA ILE A 227 27.88 -11.28 -12.63
C ILE A 227 28.91 -11.08 -11.48
N GLY A 228 28.59 -10.28 -10.45
CA GLY A 228 29.45 -9.91 -9.33
C GLY A 228 29.50 -10.90 -8.17
N HIS A 229 29.34 -12.21 -8.39
CA HIS A 229 29.72 -13.21 -7.40
C HIS A 229 31.25 -13.46 -7.38
N HIS A 230 31.99 -13.00 -8.39
CA HIS A 230 33.45 -13.09 -8.43
C HIS A 230 34.13 -11.85 -7.82
N GLN A 231 35.23 -12.09 -7.09
CA GLN A 231 36.04 -11.11 -6.34
C GLN A 231 36.57 -9.91 -7.17
N ILE A 232 36.38 -9.90 -8.50
CA ILE A 232 37.06 -8.99 -9.44
C ILE A 232 36.17 -7.79 -9.87
N CYS A 233 34.85 -7.80 -9.62
CA CYS A 233 33.92 -6.79 -10.22
C CYS A 233 33.00 -6.03 -9.24
N PHE A 234 33.40 -5.80 -7.99
CA PHE A 234 32.65 -4.90 -7.09
C PHE A 234 33.30 -3.52 -6.97
N ARG A 235 32.48 -2.49 -6.85
CA ARG A 235 32.88 -1.10 -6.63
C ARG A 235 32.50 -0.67 -5.22
N TRP A 236 33.41 0.02 -4.54
CA TRP A 236 33.11 0.73 -3.30
C TRP A 236 32.66 2.14 -3.62
N SER A 237 31.66 2.61 -2.88
CA SER A 237 31.11 3.95 -3.06
C SER A 237 30.81 4.57 -1.70
N ARG A 238 31.18 5.84 -1.51
CA ARG A 238 30.81 6.58 -0.29
C ARG A 238 29.31 6.88 -0.33
N ARG A 239 28.60 6.63 0.76
CA ARG A 239 27.17 6.88 0.91
C ARG A 239 26.88 7.43 2.30
N TRP A 240 25.79 8.17 2.44
CA TRP A 240 25.20 8.47 3.73
C TRP A 240 24.19 7.39 4.07
N LEU A 241 24.46 6.58 5.10
CA LEU A 241 23.57 5.52 5.56
C LEU A 241 22.72 6.09 6.70
N VAL A 242 21.42 5.82 6.66
CA VAL A 242 20.46 6.17 7.70
C VAL A 242 19.78 4.89 8.14
N VAL A 243 19.67 4.68 9.45
CA VAL A 243 19.04 3.52 10.07
C VAL A 243 17.97 4.04 11.01
N LYS A 244 16.73 3.66 10.74
CA LYS A 244 15.55 3.97 11.54
C LYS A 244 15.08 2.70 12.27
N ASP A 245 13.93 2.79 12.93
CA ASP A 245 13.34 1.73 13.74
C ASP A 245 12.89 0.50 12.94
N SER A 246 12.48 0.68 11.68
CA SER A 246 11.84 -0.36 10.86
C SER A 246 12.44 -0.55 9.47
N PHE A 247 13.45 0.26 9.13
CA PHE A 247 14.15 0.21 7.85
C PHE A 247 15.53 0.89 7.94
N LEU A 248 16.35 0.65 6.92
CA LEU A 248 17.54 1.46 6.64
C LEU A 248 17.51 1.94 5.19
N LEU A 249 18.22 3.02 4.91
CA LEU A 249 18.39 3.54 3.55
C LEU A 249 19.79 4.08 3.35
N TYR A 250 20.21 4.22 2.10
CA TYR A 250 21.33 5.07 1.79
C TYR A 250 20.98 6.11 0.72
N MET A 251 21.55 7.28 0.90
CA MET A 251 21.35 8.44 0.03
C MET A 251 22.69 9.00 -0.44
N ASN A 252 22.64 9.72 -1.54
CA ASN A 252 23.74 10.54 -2.01
C ASN A 252 23.74 11.85 -1.22
N ARG A 253 24.82 12.10 -0.48
CA ARG A 253 24.94 13.31 0.33
C ARG A 253 25.05 14.55 -0.54
N ASP A 254 25.57 14.45 -1.76
CA ASP A 254 25.90 15.59 -2.62
C ASP A 254 24.67 16.19 -3.31
N ASN A 255 23.63 15.41 -3.55
CA ASN A 255 22.38 15.91 -4.15
C ASN A 255 21.12 15.58 -3.31
N GLY A 256 21.26 14.92 -2.15
CA GLY A 256 20.13 14.60 -1.28
C GLY A 256 19.27 13.42 -1.74
N SER A 257 19.55 12.82 -2.90
CA SER A 257 18.71 11.75 -3.47
C SER A 257 18.81 10.45 -2.67
N ILE A 258 17.67 9.86 -2.33
CA ILE A 258 17.60 8.51 -1.75
C ILE A 258 17.82 7.48 -2.86
N ASN A 259 18.81 6.60 -2.71
CA ASN A 259 19.17 5.63 -3.75
C ASN A 259 18.69 4.21 -3.46
N PHE A 260 18.30 3.91 -2.22
CA PHE A 260 17.90 2.57 -1.80
C PHE A 260 17.27 2.57 -0.43
N VAL A 261 16.25 1.72 -0.24
CA VAL A 261 15.58 1.46 1.03
C VAL A 261 15.54 -0.05 1.27
N LEU A 262 15.90 -0.48 2.48
CA LEU A 262 15.83 -1.86 2.95
C LEU A 262 14.89 -1.91 4.16
N LEU A 263 13.73 -2.52 3.97
CA LEU A 263 12.80 -2.78 5.06
C LEU A 263 13.31 -3.95 5.92
N PHE A 264 13.11 -3.86 7.24
CA PHE A 264 13.42 -4.96 8.15
C PHE A 264 12.42 -6.11 7.95
N ASP A 265 12.88 -7.34 8.01
CA ASP A 265 12.05 -8.55 7.84
C ASP A 265 12.60 -9.68 8.72
N PRO A 266 11.92 -10.83 8.83
CA PRO A 266 12.39 -11.95 9.66
C PRO A 266 13.76 -12.54 9.28
N GLU A 267 14.29 -12.26 8.09
CA GLU A 267 15.65 -12.68 7.68
C GLU A 267 16.69 -11.58 7.97
N PHE A 268 16.31 -10.50 8.66
CA PHE A 268 17.20 -9.40 8.98
C PHE A 268 18.34 -9.84 9.90
N LYS A 269 19.58 -9.77 9.39
CA LYS A 269 20.78 -10.18 10.13
C LYS A 269 21.90 -9.18 9.94
N VAL A 270 22.58 -8.84 11.03
CA VAL A 270 23.78 -7.99 11.00
C VAL A 270 24.98 -8.81 11.43
N LYS A 271 25.93 -9.00 10.52
CA LYS A 271 27.12 -9.84 10.69
C LYS A 271 28.39 -9.01 10.54
N VAL A 272 29.41 -9.29 11.34
CA VAL A 272 30.64 -8.49 11.39
C VAL A 272 31.86 -9.36 11.06
N GLY A 273 32.80 -8.79 10.30
CA GLY A 273 34.12 -9.36 10.09
C GLY A 273 34.33 -10.05 8.74
N ARG A 274 35.57 -10.53 8.52
CA ARG A 274 36.05 -11.01 7.22
C ARG A 274 35.27 -12.23 6.72
N ALA A 275 34.86 -13.12 7.61
CA ALA A 275 34.12 -14.34 7.27
C ALA A 275 32.82 -14.07 6.49
N TYR A 276 32.21 -12.89 6.64
CA TYR A 276 30.94 -12.55 6.01
C TYR A 276 31.04 -11.46 4.94
N THR A 277 32.18 -10.76 4.85
CA THR A 277 32.29 -9.50 4.08
C THR A 277 33.49 -9.43 3.16
N ASP A 278 34.39 -10.42 3.24
CA ASP A 278 35.72 -10.41 2.63
C ASP A 278 36.58 -9.18 3.02
N THR A 279 36.16 -8.44 4.05
CA THR A 279 36.75 -7.16 4.46
C THR A 279 37.07 -7.19 5.95
N LYS A 280 38.32 -6.84 6.32
CA LYS A 280 38.78 -6.87 7.73
C LYS A 280 37.86 -6.09 8.69
N TYR A 281 37.36 -4.93 8.24
CA TYR A 281 36.44 -4.07 8.98
C TYR A 281 35.12 -3.90 8.21
N GLY A 282 34.51 -5.01 7.79
CA GLY A 282 33.20 -5.01 7.15
C GLY A 282 32.04 -5.32 8.09
N VAL A 283 30.86 -4.78 7.77
CA VAL A 283 29.55 -5.20 8.32
C VAL A 283 28.67 -5.64 7.15
N CYS A 284 28.07 -6.82 7.26
CA CYS A 284 27.09 -7.37 6.33
C CYS A 284 25.70 -7.25 6.95
N ILE A 285 24.75 -6.67 6.22
CA ILE A 285 23.36 -6.51 6.61
C ILE A 285 22.50 -7.25 5.60
N GLU A 286 21.77 -8.25 6.04
CA GLU A 286 21.02 -9.16 5.18
C GLU A 286 19.54 -9.10 5.48
N ASN A 287 18.69 -9.36 4.49
CA ASN A 287 17.25 -9.58 4.61
C ASN A 287 16.79 -10.55 3.48
N PHE A 288 15.49 -10.74 3.26
CA PHE A 288 15.03 -11.66 2.20
C PHE A 288 15.52 -11.31 0.79
N THR A 289 15.66 -10.02 0.49
CA THR A 289 15.91 -9.51 -0.87
C THR A 289 17.34 -9.03 -1.11
N ARG A 290 18.14 -8.87 -0.03
CA ARG A 290 19.44 -8.20 -0.10
C ARG A 290 20.47 -8.78 0.87
N SER A 291 21.73 -8.75 0.44
CA SER A 291 22.93 -8.77 1.29
C SER A 291 23.74 -7.49 1.01
N LEU A 292 23.76 -6.57 1.96
CA LEU A 292 24.40 -5.26 1.88
C LEU A 292 25.70 -5.27 2.68
N ILE A 293 26.83 -4.97 2.04
CA ILE A 293 28.12 -4.90 2.72
C ILE A 293 28.60 -3.46 2.79
N ILE A 294 28.91 -3.03 4.01
CA ILE A 294 29.51 -1.73 4.32
C ILE A 294 30.90 -1.93 4.93
N LYS A 295 31.80 -0.98 4.68
CA LYS A 295 33.17 -0.94 5.20
C LYS A 295 33.33 0.22 6.17
N CYS A 296 33.91 -0.10 7.33
CA CYS A 296 34.28 0.83 8.39
C CYS A 296 35.81 1.00 8.47
N SER A 297 36.26 1.98 9.25
CA SER A 297 37.67 2.35 9.41
C SER A 297 38.42 1.57 10.50
N SER A 298 37.71 0.91 11.42
CA SER A 298 38.33 0.22 12.54
C SER A 298 37.45 -0.85 13.16
N TYR A 299 38.07 -1.75 13.94
CA TYR A 299 37.40 -2.77 14.74
C TYR A 299 36.34 -2.19 15.68
N ARG A 300 36.60 -1.05 16.33
CA ARG A 300 35.58 -0.42 17.19
C ARG A 300 34.38 0.09 16.40
N GLN A 301 34.61 0.62 15.20
CA GLN A 301 33.55 1.19 14.39
C GLN A 301 32.61 0.09 13.85
N ILE A 302 33.13 -1.06 13.41
CA ILE A 302 32.26 -2.17 12.97
C ILE A 302 31.35 -2.68 14.09
N HIS A 303 31.87 -2.82 15.31
CA HIS A 303 31.08 -3.29 16.45
C HIS A 303 30.07 -2.24 16.90
N TRP A 304 30.41 -0.95 16.85
CA TRP A 304 29.44 0.11 17.14
C TRP A 304 28.30 0.15 16.13
N TRP A 305 28.59 0.15 14.82
CA TRP A 305 27.55 0.11 13.79
C TRP A 305 26.68 -1.14 13.94
N SER A 306 27.27 -2.31 14.10
CA SER A 306 26.51 -3.55 14.27
C SER A 306 25.64 -3.54 15.51
N HIS A 307 26.17 -3.10 16.66
CA HIS A 307 25.42 -3.02 17.91
C HIS A 307 24.26 -2.04 17.79
N GLU A 308 24.50 -0.85 17.26
CA GLU A 308 23.49 0.20 17.18
C GLU A 308 22.39 -0.10 16.14
N ILE A 309 22.73 -0.73 15.01
CA ILE A 309 21.74 -1.24 14.06
C ILE A 309 20.84 -2.28 14.74
N ASN A 310 21.42 -3.25 15.45
CA ASN A 310 20.65 -4.27 16.16
C ASN A 310 19.78 -3.66 17.26
N ARG A 311 20.31 -2.68 18.01
CA ARG A 311 19.56 -1.96 19.06
C ARG A 311 18.36 -1.20 18.51
N LEU A 312 18.50 -0.53 17.37
CA LEU A 312 17.39 0.17 16.72
C LEU A 312 16.35 -0.80 16.16
N ALA A 313 16.79 -1.96 15.66
CA ALA A 313 15.91 -2.98 15.09
C ALA A 313 15.19 -3.83 16.17
N GLU A 314 15.71 -3.91 17.40
CA GLU A 314 15.24 -4.81 18.47
C GLU A 314 13.73 -4.71 18.76
N THR A 315 13.16 -3.52 18.70
CA THR A 315 11.74 -3.25 18.98
C THR A 315 10.84 -3.39 17.75
N CYS A 316 11.41 -3.68 16.58
CA CYS A 316 10.68 -3.77 15.33
C CYS A 316 9.86 -5.06 15.26
N ASP A 317 8.54 -4.93 15.24
CA ASP A 317 7.61 -6.05 15.11
C ASP A 317 7.84 -6.88 13.83
N PHE A 318 8.35 -6.24 12.77
CA PHE A 318 8.55 -6.87 11.46
C PHE A 318 9.75 -7.83 11.41
N LEU A 319 10.52 -7.96 12.50
CA LEU A 319 11.59 -8.97 12.62
C LEU A 319 11.08 -10.34 13.06
N LYS A 320 9.87 -10.41 13.61
CA LYS A 320 9.32 -11.64 14.17
C LYS A 320 8.38 -12.29 13.17
N VAL A 321 8.34 -13.62 13.16
CA VAL A 321 7.25 -14.36 12.51
C VAL A 321 6.01 -14.19 13.37
N GLN A 322 4.95 -13.62 12.78
CA GLN A 322 3.72 -13.29 13.51
C GLN A 322 2.67 -14.39 13.36
N ARG A 323 1.55 -14.27 14.10
CA ARG A 323 0.38 -15.15 13.96
C ARG A 323 0.03 -15.34 12.48
N PHE A 324 -0.22 -16.59 12.08
CA PHE A 324 -0.49 -17.03 10.70
C PHE A 324 0.71 -16.95 9.74
N ASP A 325 1.94 -16.90 10.26
CA ASP A 325 3.17 -16.64 9.49
C ASP A 325 3.11 -15.32 8.72
N CYS A 326 2.48 -14.33 9.33
CA CYS A 326 2.27 -13.03 8.71
C CYS A 326 3.46 -12.08 8.92
N PHE A 327 3.63 -11.12 8.01
CA PHE A 327 4.58 -10.02 8.19
C PHE A 327 4.18 -9.02 9.28
N ALA A 328 2.89 -8.87 9.57
CA ALA A 328 2.38 -7.87 10.50
C ALA A 328 1.76 -8.52 11.75
N PRO A 329 1.99 -7.94 12.95
CA PRO A 329 1.37 -8.44 14.19
C PRO A 329 -0.12 -8.05 14.25
N PRO A 330 -0.92 -8.73 15.08
CA PRO A 330 -2.22 -8.19 15.49
C PRO A 330 -2.07 -6.82 16.18
N ARG A 331 -2.89 -5.85 15.78
CA ARG A 331 -2.97 -4.50 16.35
C ARG A 331 -4.24 -4.38 17.19
N GLU A 332 -4.08 -4.07 18.47
CA GLU A 332 -5.19 -3.94 19.41
C GLU A 332 -5.89 -2.59 19.28
N ASN A 333 -7.18 -2.53 19.62
CA ASN A 333 -7.94 -1.28 19.74
C ASN A 333 -7.93 -0.35 18.52
N MET A 334 -7.79 -0.90 17.31
CA MET A 334 -7.77 -0.15 16.06
C MET A 334 -9.17 0.27 15.65
N LEU A 335 -9.33 1.54 15.25
CA LEU A 335 -10.56 2.01 14.64
C LEU A 335 -10.72 1.37 13.26
N THR A 336 -11.85 0.70 13.04
CA THR A 336 -12.19 0.06 11.77
C THR A 336 -13.68 0.18 11.46
N LYS A 337 -14.00 0.26 10.17
CA LYS A 337 -15.36 0.26 9.63
C LYS A 337 -15.43 -0.77 8.52
N TRP A 338 -16.51 -1.53 8.46
CA TRP A 338 -16.79 -2.43 7.34
C TRP A 338 -17.86 -1.81 6.44
N TYR A 339 -17.82 -2.18 5.16
CA TYR A 339 -18.75 -1.74 4.13
C TYR A 339 -19.38 -2.95 3.46
N VAL A 340 -20.67 -2.81 3.15
CA VAL A 340 -21.37 -3.69 2.23
C VAL A 340 -21.72 -2.83 1.02
N ASN A 341 -21.25 -3.26 -0.15
CA ASN A 341 -21.32 -2.58 -1.44
C ASN A 341 -20.46 -1.31 -1.55
N GLY A 342 -20.36 -0.78 -2.78
CA GLY A 342 -19.51 0.36 -3.13
C GLY A 342 -20.00 1.71 -2.65
N SER A 343 -21.31 1.94 -2.47
CA SER A 343 -21.85 3.27 -2.16
C SER A 343 -21.22 3.91 -0.92
N GLY A 344 -21.35 3.29 0.25
CA GLY A 344 -20.74 3.82 1.48
C GLY A 344 -19.21 3.77 1.48
N TYR A 345 -18.61 2.79 0.80
CA TYR A 345 -17.16 2.69 0.65
C TYR A 345 -16.58 3.86 -0.14
N PHE A 346 -17.15 4.15 -1.32
CA PHE A 346 -16.68 5.22 -2.19
C PHE A 346 -16.96 6.60 -1.60
N GLU A 347 -18.07 6.78 -0.88
CA GLU A 347 -18.38 8.02 -0.19
C GLU A 347 -17.33 8.37 0.87
N ASP A 348 -17.07 7.45 1.80
CA ASP A 348 -16.07 7.66 2.86
C ASP A 348 -14.65 7.74 2.31
N LEU A 349 -14.35 7.01 1.23
CA LEU A 349 -13.07 7.10 0.54
C LEU A 349 -12.87 8.48 -0.09
N ALA A 350 -13.91 9.04 -0.73
CA ALA A 350 -13.84 10.37 -1.32
C ALA A 350 -13.53 11.43 -0.26
N ASP A 351 -14.20 11.36 0.88
CA ASP A 351 -13.95 12.27 2.01
C ASP A 351 -12.54 12.10 2.56
N ALA A 352 -12.08 10.86 2.73
CA ALA A 352 -10.72 10.60 3.20
C ALA A 352 -9.65 11.13 2.22
N LEU A 353 -9.85 10.96 0.90
CA LEU A 353 -8.95 11.48 -0.12
C LEU A 353 -8.89 13.02 -0.09
N GLU A 354 -10.03 13.68 0.12
CA GLU A 354 -10.09 15.15 0.22
C GLU A 354 -9.29 15.66 1.44
N GLN A 355 -9.17 14.86 2.51
CA GLN A 355 -8.39 15.19 3.70
C GLN A 355 -6.89 14.92 3.60
N ALA A 356 -6.40 14.27 2.53
CA ALA A 356 -4.99 13.90 2.40
C ALA A 356 -4.06 15.13 2.42
N LYS A 357 -2.90 15.02 3.09
CA LYS A 357 -1.94 16.12 3.21
C LYS A 357 -0.55 15.81 2.65
N GLU A 358 -0.18 14.54 2.57
CA GLU A 358 1.19 14.15 2.25
C GLU A 358 1.25 13.08 1.16
N GLU A 359 0.52 11.98 1.35
CA GLU A 359 0.66 10.79 0.50
C GLU A 359 -0.67 10.09 0.25
N ILE A 360 -0.90 9.68 -1.01
CA ILE A 360 -1.98 8.79 -1.40
C ILE A 360 -1.36 7.60 -2.13
N PHE A 361 -1.54 6.40 -1.59
CA PHE A 361 -1.08 5.13 -2.17
C PHE A 361 -2.26 4.32 -2.65
N ILE A 362 -2.26 3.92 -3.92
CA ILE A 362 -3.36 3.16 -4.53
C ILE A 362 -2.82 1.89 -5.20
N THR A 363 -3.41 0.74 -4.89
CA THR A 363 -3.27 -0.46 -5.70
C THR A 363 -4.62 -0.86 -6.25
N ASP A 364 -4.67 -1.25 -7.51
CA ASP A 364 -5.87 -1.77 -8.14
C ASP A 364 -5.52 -2.84 -9.17
N TRP A 365 -6.39 -3.83 -9.29
CA TRP A 365 -6.35 -4.75 -10.43
C TRP A 365 -6.82 -4.04 -11.69
N TRP A 366 -7.83 -3.18 -11.55
CA TRP A 366 -8.30 -2.28 -12.58
C TRP A 366 -8.72 -0.94 -11.95
N LEU A 367 -8.26 0.18 -12.51
CA LEU A 367 -8.62 1.53 -12.08
C LEU A 367 -9.21 2.30 -13.26
N SER A 368 -10.41 2.87 -13.08
CA SER A 368 -11.08 3.76 -14.04
C SER A 368 -10.95 5.22 -13.56
N PRO A 369 -10.08 6.06 -14.15
CA PRO A 369 -9.82 7.40 -13.63
C PRO A 369 -11.08 8.28 -13.49
N GLU A 370 -12.04 8.10 -14.39
CA GLU A 370 -13.25 8.92 -14.50
C GLU A 370 -14.43 8.41 -13.66
N VAL A 371 -14.19 7.43 -12.77
CA VAL A 371 -15.24 6.92 -11.87
C VAL A 371 -15.66 7.98 -10.84
N PHE A 372 -16.97 8.12 -10.65
CA PHE A 372 -17.55 8.98 -9.62
C PHE A 372 -17.67 8.24 -8.28
N LEU A 373 -17.10 8.85 -7.24
CA LEU A 373 -17.11 8.28 -5.89
C LEU A 373 -18.40 8.62 -5.11
N LYS A 374 -18.99 9.79 -5.35
CA LYS A 374 -20.31 10.20 -4.80
C LYS A 374 -21.34 10.38 -5.91
N ARG A 375 -22.59 9.98 -5.65
CA ARG A 375 -23.63 9.86 -6.68
C ARG A 375 -25.04 10.23 -6.17
N PRO A 376 -25.96 10.69 -7.03
CA PRO A 376 -25.76 11.03 -8.45
C PRO A 376 -24.75 12.17 -8.62
N ALA A 377 -23.99 12.15 -9.71
CA ALA A 377 -22.98 13.18 -9.97
C ALA A 377 -23.68 14.46 -10.43
N ALA A 378 -23.45 15.57 -9.72
CA ALA A 378 -23.94 16.90 -10.09
C ALA A 378 -22.89 17.71 -10.87
N ASP A 379 -21.61 17.41 -10.62
CA ASP A 379 -20.44 18.02 -11.26
C ASP A 379 -19.26 17.03 -11.25
N ASN A 380 -18.06 17.48 -11.63
CA ASN A 380 -16.83 16.66 -11.63
C ASN A 380 -16.07 16.66 -10.28
N TYR A 381 -16.60 17.28 -9.23
CA TYR A 381 -15.87 17.47 -7.97
C TYR A 381 -15.51 16.14 -7.29
N TRP A 382 -16.43 15.17 -7.32
CA TRP A 382 -16.25 13.83 -6.72
C TRP A 382 -15.77 12.76 -7.70
N ARG A 383 -15.25 13.16 -8.87
CA ARG A 383 -14.61 12.24 -9.83
C ARG A 383 -13.17 11.94 -9.38
N LEU A 384 -12.77 10.67 -9.42
CA LEU A 384 -11.51 10.21 -8.84
C LEU A 384 -10.29 10.98 -9.36
N ASP A 385 -10.13 11.08 -10.68
CA ASP A 385 -9.06 11.83 -11.34
C ASP A 385 -9.01 13.32 -10.93
N HIS A 386 -10.16 13.97 -10.75
CA HIS A 386 -10.26 15.35 -10.28
C HIS A 386 -9.86 15.49 -8.81
N ILE A 387 -10.28 14.57 -7.93
CA ILE A 387 -9.83 14.57 -6.53
C ILE A 387 -8.30 14.43 -6.49
N LEU A 388 -7.75 13.41 -7.17
CA LEU A 388 -6.31 13.16 -7.18
C LEU A 388 -5.52 14.34 -7.77
N LYS A 389 -6.03 14.99 -8.82
CA LYS A 389 -5.43 16.20 -9.39
C LYS A 389 -5.40 17.35 -8.38
N ARG A 390 -6.53 17.69 -7.75
CA ARG A 390 -6.59 18.77 -6.75
C ARG A 390 -5.66 18.51 -5.57
N LYS A 391 -5.62 17.27 -5.07
CA LYS A 391 -4.69 16.90 -3.99
C LYS A 391 -3.23 16.99 -4.44
N ALA A 392 -2.93 16.56 -5.66
CA ALA A 392 -1.59 16.67 -6.23
C ALA A 392 -1.13 18.12 -6.42
N GLU A 393 -2.04 19.03 -6.81
CA GLU A 393 -1.81 20.48 -6.89
C GLU A 393 -1.56 21.11 -5.51
N GLN A 394 -2.13 20.53 -4.44
CA GLN A 394 -1.87 20.91 -3.04
C GLN A 394 -0.58 20.29 -2.47
N GLY A 395 0.27 19.68 -3.30
CA GLY A 395 1.55 19.09 -2.91
C GLY A 395 1.52 17.61 -2.51
N VAL A 396 0.34 16.99 -2.41
CA VAL A 396 0.19 15.57 -2.04
C VAL A 396 0.85 14.67 -3.09
N LYS A 397 1.67 13.70 -2.66
CA LYS A 397 2.30 12.72 -3.55
C LYS A 397 1.36 11.54 -3.77
N VAL A 398 0.94 11.33 -5.02
CA VAL A 398 0.03 10.24 -5.38
C VAL A 398 0.83 9.15 -6.08
N CYS A 399 0.91 7.97 -5.47
CA CYS A 399 1.61 6.82 -6.01
C CYS A 399 0.62 5.68 -6.29
N VAL A 400 0.58 5.20 -7.53
CA VAL A 400 -0.37 4.17 -7.98
C VAL A 400 0.38 2.96 -8.55
N LEU A 401 0.02 1.76 -8.09
CA LEU A 401 0.44 0.48 -8.65
C LEU A 401 -0.74 -0.21 -9.33
N LEU A 402 -0.65 -0.36 -10.65
CA LEU A 402 -1.66 -1.06 -11.44
C LEU A 402 -1.16 -2.43 -11.88
N TYR A 403 -2.07 -3.40 -11.92
CA TYR A 403 -1.83 -4.62 -12.67
C TYR A 403 -1.61 -4.29 -14.15
N LYS A 404 -0.58 -4.89 -14.74
CA LYS A 404 -0.34 -4.87 -16.18
C LYS A 404 -0.88 -6.16 -16.79
N GLU A 405 -2.01 -6.05 -17.44
CA GLU A 405 -2.70 -7.10 -18.15
C GLU A 405 -1.96 -7.62 -19.37
N VAL A 406 -2.36 -8.80 -19.81
CA VAL A 406 -2.10 -9.28 -21.16
C VAL A 406 -3.17 -8.66 -22.06
N GLU A 407 -2.79 -7.61 -22.80
CA GLU A 407 -3.72 -6.73 -23.54
C GLU A 407 -4.67 -7.49 -24.49
N MET A 408 -4.23 -8.63 -25.05
CA MET A 408 -5.04 -9.46 -25.95
C MET A 408 -6.10 -10.31 -25.22
N ALA A 409 -5.98 -10.49 -23.91
CA ALA A 409 -6.83 -11.37 -23.10
C ALA A 409 -7.74 -10.62 -22.11
N LEU A 410 -7.44 -9.36 -21.81
CA LEU A 410 -8.17 -8.57 -20.81
C LEU A 410 -8.32 -7.11 -21.27
N GLY A 411 -9.56 -6.60 -21.27
CA GLY A 411 -9.91 -5.26 -21.75
C GLY A 411 -9.73 -4.11 -20.74
N ILE A 412 -9.00 -4.29 -19.64
CA ILE A 412 -8.93 -3.28 -18.55
C ILE A 412 -8.15 -2.00 -18.91
N ASN A 413 -7.31 -2.06 -19.95
CA ASN A 413 -6.52 -0.95 -20.50
C ASN A 413 -5.74 -0.15 -19.43
N SER A 414 -4.86 -0.81 -18.67
CA SER A 414 -4.10 -0.13 -17.61
C SER A 414 -3.14 0.94 -18.14
N GLU A 415 -2.77 0.89 -19.43
CA GLU A 415 -1.99 1.94 -20.08
C GLU A 415 -2.79 3.24 -20.26
N HIS A 416 -4.10 3.16 -20.56
CA HIS A 416 -4.98 4.33 -20.56
C HIS A 416 -5.02 4.94 -19.16
N SER A 417 -5.35 4.17 -18.11
CA SER A 417 -5.43 4.69 -16.74
C SER A 417 -4.12 5.33 -16.29
N LYS A 418 -2.98 4.69 -16.59
CA LYS A 418 -1.65 5.26 -16.33
C LYS A 418 -1.46 6.60 -17.04
N ARG A 419 -1.79 6.69 -18.34
CA ARG A 419 -1.59 7.89 -19.14
C ARG A 419 -2.47 9.03 -18.66
N THR A 420 -3.75 8.76 -18.44
CA THR A 420 -4.71 9.74 -17.93
C THR A 420 -4.21 10.33 -16.62
N LEU A 421 -3.93 9.49 -15.61
CA LEU A 421 -3.48 9.95 -14.30
C LEU A 421 -2.14 10.69 -14.33
N MET A 422 -1.14 10.16 -15.05
CA MET A 422 0.18 10.80 -15.12
C MET A 422 0.18 12.12 -15.90
N ASN A 423 -0.80 12.35 -16.77
CA ASN A 423 -0.95 13.62 -17.49
C ASN A 423 -1.65 14.71 -16.64
N MET A 424 -2.26 14.35 -15.51
CA MET A 424 -2.98 15.31 -14.67
C MET A 424 -2.05 16.22 -13.87
N HIS A 425 -0.99 15.67 -13.26
CA HIS A 425 -0.05 16.45 -12.44
C HIS A 425 1.29 15.71 -12.22
N PRO A 426 2.45 16.40 -12.13
CA PRO A 426 3.75 15.76 -11.88
C PRO A 426 3.85 15.01 -10.54
N ASN A 427 3.07 15.37 -9.51
CA ASN A 427 3.01 14.64 -8.24
C ASN A 427 2.28 13.29 -8.33
N ILE A 428 1.69 12.95 -9.48
CA ILE A 428 1.00 11.66 -9.71
C ILE A 428 1.94 10.71 -10.45
N LYS A 429 2.32 9.62 -9.80
CA LYS A 429 3.25 8.61 -10.32
C LYS A 429 2.57 7.25 -10.41
N VAL A 430 2.52 6.69 -11.61
CA VAL A 430 1.90 5.38 -11.86
C VAL A 430 2.92 4.36 -12.38
N MET A 431 3.00 3.20 -11.72
CA MET A 431 3.75 2.02 -12.16
C MET A 431 2.80 0.89 -12.56
N ARG A 432 3.19 0.07 -13.54
CA ARG A 432 2.45 -1.13 -13.98
C ARG A 432 3.32 -2.37 -13.86
N HIS A 433 2.78 -3.48 -13.37
CA HIS A 433 3.49 -4.75 -13.19
C HIS A 433 2.53 -5.95 -13.26
N PRO A 434 2.93 -7.14 -13.74
CA PRO A 434 4.25 -7.54 -14.28
C PRO A 434 4.47 -7.19 -15.75
N ASP A 435 5.71 -7.18 -16.22
CA ASP A 435 5.95 -7.18 -17.67
C ASP A 435 5.86 -8.61 -18.21
N HIS A 436 5.09 -8.78 -19.29
CA HIS A 436 5.02 -10.00 -20.07
C HIS A 436 6.06 -9.95 -21.19
N VAL A 437 6.87 -10.99 -21.34
CA VAL A 437 7.80 -11.14 -22.48
C VAL A 437 7.24 -12.18 -23.44
N SER A 438 7.49 -12.05 -24.74
CA SER A 438 6.89 -12.89 -25.79
C SER A 438 7.10 -14.40 -25.60
N SER A 439 8.12 -14.80 -24.84
CA SER A 439 8.44 -16.19 -24.52
C SER A 439 7.87 -16.71 -23.18
N VAL A 440 7.37 -15.83 -22.30
CA VAL A 440 6.82 -16.20 -20.97
C VAL A 440 5.65 -15.28 -20.62
N VAL A 441 4.45 -15.83 -20.68
CA VAL A 441 3.23 -15.17 -20.19
C VAL A 441 3.08 -15.44 -18.70
N PHE A 442 3.07 -14.37 -17.88
CA PHE A 442 2.75 -14.50 -16.46
C PHE A 442 1.23 -14.61 -16.28
N MET A 443 0.78 -15.78 -15.81
CA MET A 443 -0.65 -16.06 -15.60
C MET A 443 -1.22 -15.43 -14.32
N TRP A 444 -0.36 -14.97 -13.41
CA TRP A 444 -0.74 -14.35 -12.14
C TRP A 444 -0.95 -12.84 -12.28
N ALA A 445 -1.76 -12.27 -11.39
CA ALA A 445 -2.05 -10.84 -11.35
C ALA A 445 -1.76 -10.25 -9.98
N HIS A 446 -1.47 -8.95 -9.96
CA HIS A 446 -1.62 -8.14 -8.76
C HIS A 446 -3.10 -7.87 -8.58
N HIS A 447 -3.67 -8.29 -7.46
CA HIS A 447 -5.11 -8.38 -7.31
C HIS A 447 -5.66 -7.57 -6.14
N GLU A 448 -4.78 -7.16 -5.22
CA GLU A 448 -5.10 -6.35 -4.06
C GLU A 448 -5.64 -4.97 -4.43
N LYS A 449 -6.75 -4.59 -3.80
CA LYS A 449 -7.33 -3.25 -3.85
C LYS A 449 -7.06 -2.60 -2.51
N MET A 450 -6.31 -1.50 -2.54
CA MET A 450 -6.09 -0.71 -1.35
C MET A 450 -5.90 0.76 -1.67
N VAL A 451 -6.37 1.61 -0.76
CA VAL A 451 -6.03 3.02 -0.73
C VAL A 451 -5.52 3.37 0.65
N ALA A 452 -4.26 3.80 0.76
CA ALA A 452 -3.68 4.28 2.02
C ALA A 452 -3.40 5.78 1.91
N ILE A 453 -3.89 6.55 2.89
CA ILE A 453 -3.84 8.01 2.93
C ILE A 453 -2.99 8.43 4.12
N ASP A 454 -1.94 9.20 3.86
CA ASP A 454 -0.93 9.72 4.80
C ASP A 454 -0.30 8.64 5.72
N GLN A 455 -0.41 7.37 5.31
CA GLN A 455 -0.09 6.18 6.10
C GLN A 455 -0.81 6.15 7.47
N THR A 456 -2.00 6.74 7.59
CA THR A 456 -2.79 6.78 8.83
C THR A 456 -4.19 6.21 8.67
N VAL A 457 -4.76 6.24 7.46
CA VAL A 457 -6.03 5.61 7.11
C VAL A 457 -5.81 4.70 5.91
N ALA A 458 -6.34 3.48 5.96
CA ALA A 458 -6.27 2.55 4.85
C ALA A 458 -7.60 1.88 4.57
N PHE A 459 -7.99 1.84 3.30
CA PHE A 459 -9.13 1.12 2.76
C PHE A 459 -8.62 -0.14 2.08
N VAL A 460 -9.21 -1.28 2.39
CA VAL A 460 -8.83 -2.61 1.87
C VAL A 460 -10.10 -3.45 1.71
N GLY A 461 -10.27 -4.12 0.58
CA GLY A 461 -11.51 -4.83 0.31
C GLY A 461 -11.53 -5.54 -1.04
N GLY A 462 -12.70 -6.00 -1.48
CA GLY A 462 -12.91 -6.47 -2.84
C GLY A 462 -13.01 -5.35 -3.88
N ILE A 463 -13.32 -4.12 -3.47
CA ILE A 463 -13.80 -3.07 -4.38
C ILE A 463 -12.65 -2.34 -5.09
N ASP A 464 -12.48 -2.58 -6.39
CA ASP A 464 -11.61 -1.77 -7.27
C ASP A 464 -12.18 -0.35 -7.44
N LEU A 465 -11.30 0.65 -7.65
CA LEU A 465 -11.70 1.99 -8.09
C LEU A 465 -12.05 2.01 -9.59
N ALA A 466 -13.06 1.23 -9.98
CA ALA A 466 -13.39 0.96 -11.37
C ALA A 466 -14.89 1.02 -11.68
N PHE A 467 -15.20 1.10 -12.97
CA PHE A 467 -16.57 1.04 -13.48
C PHE A 467 -17.31 -0.24 -13.03
N GLY A 468 -18.60 -0.09 -12.77
CA GLY A 468 -19.53 -1.16 -12.39
C GLY A 468 -19.50 -1.57 -10.91
N ARG A 469 -18.53 -1.08 -10.11
CA ARG A 469 -18.36 -1.48 -8.70
C ARG A 469 -19.26 -0.74 -7.72
N TRP A 470 -19.70 0.46 -8.07
CA TRP A 470 -20.58 1.23 -7.21
C TRP A 470 -21.97 0.61 -7.25
N ASP A 471 -22.49 0.30 -6.08
CA ASP A 471 -23.86 -0.15 -5.89
C ASP A 471 -24.28 0.16 -4.45
N ASN A 472 -25.58 0.14 -4.21
CA ASN A 472 -26.16 0.26 -2.88
C ASN A 472 -27.01 -0.98 -2.57
N SER A 473 -27.61 -1.04 -1.39
CA SER A 473 -28.41 -2.20 -0.98
C SER A 473 -29.70 -2.42 -1.79
N GLN A 474 -30.03 -1.52 -2.72
CA GLN A 474 -31.19 -1.67 -3.60
C GLN A 474 -30.87 -2.51 -4.86
N TYR A 475 -29.60 -2.63 -5.25
CA TYR A 475 -29.18 -3.47 -6.38
C TYR A 475 -29.99 -3.23 -7.66
N ARG A 476 -30.18 -1.95 -8.03
CA ARG A 476 -31.07 -1.57 -9.14
C ARG A 476 -30.58 -2.17 -10.47
N LEU A 477 -31.53 -2.68 -11.25
CA LEU A 477 -31.28 -3.23 -12.59
C LEU A 477 -31.37 -2.18 -13.71
N THR A 478 -32.02 -1.05 -13.45
CA THR A 478 -32.34 -0.02 -14.44
C THR A 478 -31.88 1.35 -13.97
N ASP A 479 -31.42 2.18 -14.91
CA ASP A 479 -30.98 3.56 -14.64
C ASP A 479 -31.25 4.45 -15.86
N LEU A 480 -32.55 4.72 -16.09
CA LEU A 480 -33.04 5.46 -17.26
C LEU A 480 -33.05 6.98 -17.04
N GLY A 481 -32.78 7.46 -15.81
CA GLY A 481 -32.76 8.89 -15.48
C GLY A 481 -34.13 9.59 -15.50
N LEU A 482 -35.23 8.83 -15.43
CA LEU A 482 -36.59 9.39 -15.39
C LEU A 482 -36.82 10.05 -14.02
N LYS A 483 -37.22 11.34 -14.01
CA LYS A 483 -37.73 11.98 -12.78
C LYS A 483 -39.01 11.26 -12.40
N GLU A 484 -39.07 10.67 -11.20
CA GLU A 484 -40.34 10.22 -10.64
C GLU A 484 -41.25 11.46 -10.56
N LYS A 485 -42.30 11.51 -11.39
CA LYS A 485 -43.41 12.43 -11.14
C LYS A 485 -43.99 11.99 -9.79
N ALA A 486 -43.89 12.85 -8.79
CA ALA A 486 -44.53 12.66 -7.51
C ALA A 486 -46.01 12.30 -7.75
N ALA A 487 -46.39 11.07 -7.41
CA ALA A 487 -47.78 10.66 -7.40
C ALA A 487 -48.45 11.37 -6.23
N GLY A 488 -49.15 12.47 -6.52
CA GLY A 488 -49.98 13.14 -5.53
C GLY A 488 -50.10 14.64 -5.74
N GLU A 489 -50.71 15.07 -6.84
CA GLU A 489 -51.51 16.30 -6.83
C GLU A 489 -52.80 16.05 -7.60
N THR A 490 -53.89 16.26 -6.88
CA THR A 490 -55.29 16.09 -7.25
C THR A 490 -55.69 17.04 -8.37
N ASP A 491 -56.48 16.53 -9.32
CA ASP A 491 -57.37 17.34 -10.15
C ASP A 491 -58.20 18.26 -9.23
N GLU A 492 -58.04 19.57 -9.35
CA GLU A 492 -59.15 20.51 -9.17
C GLU A 492 -58.90 21.85 -9.88
N ALA A 493 -59.71 22.04 -10.93
CA ALA A 493 -60.41 23.24 -11.35
C ALA A 493 -59.70 24.62 -11.31
N LEU A 494 -59.63 25.26 -12.49
CA LEU A 494 -60.14 26.63 -12.67
C LEU A 494 -60.68 26.80 -14.11
N LYS A 495 -62.00 26.93 -14.22
CA LYS A 495 -62.71 27.61 -15.32
C LYS A 495 -62.94 29.07 -14.89
N ALA A 496 -62.65 30.02 -15.78
CA ALA A 496 -63.39 31.29 -15.90
C ALA A 496 -62.94 32.04 -17.18
N ASP A 497 -63.71 31.85 -18.25
CA ASP A 497 -64.40 32.82 -19.09
C ASP A 497 -63.75 34.14 -19.60
N THR A 498 -63.83 34.27 -20.94
CA THR A 498 -64.24 35.46 -21.76
C THR A 498 -63.25 36.63 -21.93
N VAL A 499 -63.10 37.35 -23.07
CA VAL A 499 -63.72 37.40 -24.42
C VAL A 499 -62.86 38.35 -25.31
N ASP A 500 -62.83 38.03 -26.60
CA ASP A 500 -62.72 38.85 -27.84
C ASP A 500 -61.44 39.36 -28.53
N ASN A 501 -61.55 39.14 -29.86
CA ASN A 501 -61.15 39.90 -31.06
C ASN A 501 -59.70 40.02 -31.53
N GLY A 502 -59.39 39.21 -32.56
CA GLY A 502 -59.38 39.72 -33.94
C GLY A 502 -58.01 40.04 -34.55
N GLY A 503 -57.62 39.25 -35.56
CA GLY A 503 -56.52 39.62 -36.47
C GLY A 503 -55.94 38.42 -37.20
N ALA A 504 -56.47 38.11 -38.38
CA ALA A 504 -55.87 37.17 -39.32
C ALA A 504 -54.73 37.86 -40.08
N ASP A 505 -53.52 37.30 -40.03
CA ASP A 505 -52.62 37.34 -41.18
C ASP A 505 -51.63 36.15 -41.13
N GLY A 506 -51.40 35.54 -42.28
CA GLY A 506 -50.68 34.28 -42.40
C GLY A 506 -49.15 34.45 -42.33
N GLN A 507 -48.46 33.50 -41.68
CA GLN A 507 -47.02 33.31 -41.86
C GLN A 507 -46.61 31.83 -41.93
N LYS A 508 -45.60 31.62 -42.79
CA LYS A 508 -44.97 30.41 -43.31
C LYS A 508 -44.47 29.40 -42.26
N PRO A 509 -44.25 28.12 -42.64
CA PRO A 509 -43.65 27.12 -41.77
C PRO A 509 -42.19 27.50 -41.43
N SER A 510 -41.91 27.75 -40.15
CA SER A 510 -40.55 27.80 -39.63
C SER A 510 -40.03 26.39 -39.38
N GLU A 511 -38.77 26.20 -39.77
CA GLU A 511 -37.96 24.97 -39.72
C GLU A 511 -38.00 24.22 -38.37
N PRO A 512 -37.74 22.90 -38.38
CA PRO A 512 -37.71 22.11 -37.15
C PRO A 512 -36.61 22.62 -36.22
N ASP A 513 -37.00 22.90 -34.97
CA ASP A 513 -36.11 23.19 -33.86
C ASP A 513 -34.95 22.19 -33.86
N LYS A 514 -33.74 22.71 -34.08
CA LYS A 514 -32.50 21.99 -33.79
C LYS A 514 -32.56 21.61 -32.32
N GLN A 515 -32.69 20.32 -32.06
CA GLN A 515 -32.40 19.75 -30.75
C GLN A 515 -31.04 20.32 -30.31
N ALA A 516 -31.06 21.14 -29.26
CA ALA A 516 -29.85 21.59 -28.61
C ALA A 516 -29.07 20.34 -28.19
N GLU A 517 -27.95 20.09 -28.85
CA GLU A 517 -26.94 19.15 -28.37
C GLU A 517 -26.54 19.63 -26.97
N GLN A 518 -27.02 18.93 -25.94
CA GLN A 518 -26.51 19.10 -24.58
C GLN A 518 -25.02 18.79 -24.62
N ASP A 519 -24.19 19.72 -24.15
CA ASP A 519 -22.77 19.49 -23.95
C ASP A 519 -22.60 18.23 -23.08
N PRO A 520 -21.93 17.17 -23.55
CA PRO A 520 -21.73 15.95 -22.78
C PRO A 520 -20.95 16.16 -21.47
N GLY A 521 -20.43 17.37 -21.22
CA GLY A 521 -19.81 17.78 -19.96
C GLY A 521 -20.74 18.41 -18.91
N ASP A 522 -21.98 18.80 -19.26
CA ASP A 522 -22.90 19.44 -18.31
C ASP A 522 -23.71 18.38 -17.52
N LEU A 523 -23.32 18.17 -16.26
CA LEU A 523 -23.98 17.23 -15.33
C LEU A 523 -25.11 17.89 -14.51
N THR A 524 -25.43 19.16 -14.80
CA THR A 524 -26.47 19.90 -14.09
C THR A 524 -27.83 19.21 -14.27
N GLY A 525 -28.42 18.76 -13.17
CA GLY A 525 -29.71 18.06 -13.19
C GLY A 525 -29.63 16.57 -13.58
N ASN A 526 -28.42 15.98 -13.64
CA ASN A 526 -28.25 14.54 -13.81
C ASN A 526 -28.91 13.75 -12.68
N THR A 527 -29.75 12.78 -13.05
CA THR A 527 -30.43 11.85 -12.13
C THR A 527 -29.88 10.42 -12.22
N LYS A 528 -29.03 10.13 -13.20
CA LYS A 528 -28.46 8.79 -13.41
C LYS A 528 -27.38 8.50 -12.38
N LEU A 529 -27.38 7.26 -11.91
CA LEU A 529 -26.41 6.77 -10.94
C LEU A 529 -25.18 6.13 -11.58
N TRP A 530 -25.29 5.54 -12.76
CA TRP A 530 -24.17 4.93 -13.47
C TRP A 530 -24.01 5.64 -14.81
N LEU A 531 -22.99 6.47 -15.00
CA LEU A 531 -22.80 7.23 -16.25
C LEU A 531 -21.94 6.45 -17.25
N GLY A 532 -22.34 6.44 -18.53
CA GLY A 532 -21.59 5.80 -19.62
C GLY A 532 -21.17 4.36 -19.33
N LYS A 533 -19.86 4.11 -19.38
CA LYS A 533 -19.23 2.80 -19.18
C LYS A 533 -19.43 2.21 -17.78
N ASP A 534 -19.87 3.01 -16.83
CA ASP A 534 -20.21 2.57 -15.49
C ASP A 534 -21.54 1.80 -15.43
N TYR A 535 -22.43 1.98 -16.42
CA TYR A 535 -23.59 1.10 -16.60
C TYR A 535 -23.17 -0.11 -17.43
N SER A 536 -23.04 -1.26 -16.78
CA SER A 536 -22.47 -2.45 -17.40
C SER A 536 -23.16 -3.75 -17.02
N ASN A 537 -22.99 -4.73 -17.91
CA ASN A 537 -23.36 -6.12 -17.69
C ASN A 537 -22.34 -7.00 -18.41
N PHE A 538 -21.29 -7.39 -17.70
CA PHE A 538 -20.13 -8.09 -18.28
C PHE A 538 -20.38 -9.56 -18.64
N ILE A 539 -21.55 -10.13 -18.31
CA ILE A 539 -21.97 -11.41 -18.90
C ILE A 539 -22.44 -11.17 -20.34
N ARG A 540 -23.11 -10.03 -20.59
CA ARG A 540 -23.66 -9.67 -21.90
C ARG A 540 -22.61 -9.09 -22.84
N LYS A 541 -21.72 -8.24 -22.31
CA LYS A 541 -20.69 -7.57 -23.11
C LYS A 541 -19.59 -7.03 -22.19
N ASP A 542 -18.35 -7.39 -22.48
CA ASP A 542 -17.19 -6.84 -21.78
C ASP A 542 -16.97 -5.35 -22.14
N TRP A 543 -16.19 -4.64 -21.33
CA TRP A 543 -15.92 -3.23 -21.55
C TRP A 543 -15.05 -3.00 -22.79
N VAL A 544 -15.47 -2.05 -23.63
CA VAL A 544 -14.71 -1.61 -24.80
C VAL A 544 -14.52 -0.10 -24.82
N GLN A 545 -13.48 0.37 -25.52
CA GLN A 545 -13.19 1.79 -25.74
C GLN A 545 -13.19 2.60 -24.44
N LEU A 546 -12.43 2.15 -23.43
CA LEU A 546 -12.38 2.79 -22.11
C LEU A 546 -11.92 4.26 -22.15
N ASP A 547 -11.31 4.70 -23.25
CA ASP A 547 -10.99 6.10 -23.55
C ASP A 547 -12.20 7.00 -23.81
N ARG A 548 -13.41 6.42 -23.94
CA ARG A 548 -14.70 7.12 -24.04
C ARG A 548 -15.58 6.76 -22.85
N PRO A 549 -15.35 7.37 -21.66
CA PRO A 549 -15.93 6.89 -20.40
C PRO A 549 -17.43 7.18 -20.25
N PHE A 550 -17.93 8.24 -20.91
CA PHE A 550 -19.33 8.69 -20.77
C PHE A 550 -20.26 8.16 -21.89
N GLU A 551 -19.73 7.36 -22.81
CA GLU A 551 -20.53 6.60 -23.78
C GLU A 551 -20.98 5.27 -23.15
N ASP A 552 -22.24 4.88 -23.35
CA ASP A 552 -22.76 3.63 -22.80
C ASP A 552 -22.11 2.40 -23.46
N ASN A 553 -21.80 1.37 -22.66
CA ASN A 553 -21.26 0.11 -23.18
C ASN A 553 -22.35 -0.77 -23.84
N ILE A 554 -23.58 -0.65 -23.31
CA ILE A 554 -24.77 -1.44 -23.63
C ILE A 554 -26.02 -0.53 -23.64
N ASP A 555 -27.05 -0.89 -24.42
CA ASP A 555 -28.30 -0.13 -24.46
C ASP A 555 -29.09 -0.30 -23.15
N ARG A 556 -29.18 0.77 -22.36
CA ARG A 556 -29.89 0.82 -21.08
C ARG A 556 -31.38 0.51 -21.17
N THR A 557 -32.00 0.73 -22.33
CA THR A 557 -33.43 0.50 -22.54
C THR A 557 -33.75 -0.98 -22.77
N GLN A 558 -32.75 -1.78 -23.14
CA GLN A 558 -32.92 -3.20 -23.49
C GLN A 558 -32.19 -4.13 -22.53
N VAL A 559 -31.03 -3.70 -22.02
CA VAL A 559 -30.15 -4.55 -21.22
C VAL A 559 -30.10 -4.01 -19.78
N PRO A 560 -30.55 -4.78 -18.78
CA PRO A 560 -30.36 -4.39 -17.39
C PRO A 560 -28.87 -4.41 -17.05
N ARG A 561 -28.43 -3.47 -16.21
CA ARG A 561 -27.11 -3.57 -15.60
C ARG A 561 -27.07 -4.79 -14.68
N MET A 562 -25.87 -5.30 -14.43
CA MET A 562 -25.67 -6.35 -13.45
C MET A 562 -25.31 -5.74 -12.09
N PRO A 563 -26.08 -6.01 -11.02
CA PRO A 563 -25.75 -5.54 -9.69
C PRO A 563 -24.43 -6.07 -9.16
N TRP A 564 -23.79 -5.25 -8.33
CA TRP A 564 -22.49 -5.54 -7.75
C TRP A 564 -22.59 -5.53 -6.25
N ARG A 565 -22.30 -6.68 -5.63
CA ARG A 565 -22.25 -6.83 -4.19
C ARG A 565 -20.82 -7.15 -3.77
N ASP A 566 -20.35 -6.46 -2.75
CA ASP A 566 -18.97 -6.61 -2.31
C ASP A 566 -18.79 -6.17 -0.86
N LEU A 567 -17.64 -6.48 -0.29
CA LEU A 567 -17.25 -6.13 1.06
C LEU A 567 -15.90 -5.42 1.05
N SER A 568 -15.78 -4.40 1.90
CA SER A 568 -14.53 -3.67 2.11
C SER A 568 -14.44 -3.23 3.57
N ALA A 569 -13.27 -2.75 3.97
CA ALA A 569 -13.07 -2.18 5.28
C ALA A 569 -12.13 -0.98 5.23
N ALA A 570 -12.33 -0.04 6.16
CA ALA A 570 -11.36 0.99 6.51
C ALA A 570 -10.72 0.64 7.85
N THR A 571 -9.44 0.95 8.00
CA THR A 571 -8.68 0.80 9.25
C THR A 571 -7.76 2.00 9.46
N HIS A 572 -7.36 2.25 10.70
CA HIS A 572 -6.59 3.43 11.08
C HIS A 572 -5.30 3.05 11.84
N GLY A 573 -4.42 4.02 12.01
CA GLY A 573 -3.25 3.94 12.87
C GLY A 573 -2.26 2.85 12.45
N SER A 574 -1.78 2.05 13.39
CA SER A 574 -0.74 1.04 13.11
C SER A 574 -1.14 0.02 12.05
N ALA A 575 -2.43 -0.37 12.00
CA ALA A 575 -2.91 -1.29 10.97
C ALA A 575 -2.90 -0.63 9.58
N ALA A 576 -3.23 0.67 9.47
CA ALA A 576 -3.09 1.40 8.22
C ALA A 576 -1.62 1.52 7.78
N ARG A 577 -0.68 1.66 8.73
CA ARG A 577 0.77 1.64 8.44
C ARG A 577 1.24 0.28 7.96
N ASP A 578 0.68 -0.81 8.45
CA ASP A 578 1.00 -2.15 7.95
C ASP A 578 0.56 -2.32 6.48
N VAL A 579 -0.60 -1.77 6.11
CA VAL A 579 -1.06 -1.69 4.71
C VAL A 579 -0.13 -0.82 3.86
N ALA A 580 0.20 0.39 4.32
CA ALA A 580 1.13 1.29 3.62
C ALA A 580 2.52 0.65 3.45
N ARG A 581 3.00 -0.10 4.44
CA ARG A 581 4.27 -0.83 4.36
C ARG A 581 4.26 -1.89 3.26
N HIS A 582 3.14 -2.62 3.09
CA HIS A 582 2.98 -3.55 1.97
C HIS A 582 3.10 -2.81 0.62
N PHE A 583 2.44 -1.66 0.48
CA PHE A 583 2.55 -0.81 -0.72
C PHE A 583 3.99 -0.38 -0.97
N ILE A 584 4.67 0.18 0.03
CA ILE A 584 6.04 0.67 -0.04
C ILE A 584 7.01 -0.44 -0.45
N GLN A 585 6.85 -1.65 0.11
CA GLN A 585 7.65 -2.81 -0.28
C GLN A 585 7.50 -3.11 -1.77
N ARG A 586 6.26 -3.14 -2.28
CA ARG A 586 5.96 -3.43 -3.69
C ARG A 586 6.40 -2.33 -4.63
N TRP A 587 6.23 -1.07 -4.24
CA TRP A 587 6.70 0.08 -5.00
C TRP A 587 8.21 0.04 -5.17
N ASN A 588 8.94 -0.09 -4.06
CA ASN A 588 10.40 -0.14 -4.06
C ASN A 588 10.92 -1.39 -4.79
N PHE A 589 10.24 -2.54 -4.66
CA PHE A 589 10.53 -3.75 -5.44
C PHE A 589 10.34 -3.52 -6.95
N THR A 590 9.21 -2.96 -7.37
CA THR A 590 8.90 -2.71 -8.79
C THR A 590 9.89 -1.71 -9.39
N LYS A 591 10.28 -0.68 -8.62
CA LYS A 591 11.30 0.30 -8.97
C LYS A 591 12.65 -0.35 -9.29
N ILE A 592 13.11 -1.28 -8.44
CA ILE A 592 14.40 -1.95 -8.65
C ILE A 592 14.35 -3.01 -9.75
N PHE A 593 13.21 -3.67 -9.93
CA PHE A 593 13.04 -4.76 -10.88
C PHE A 593 12.99 -4.24 -12.31
N LYS A 594 12.28 -3.14 -12.57
CA LYS A 594 12.07 -2.61 -13.91
C LYS A 594 13.00 -1.42 -14.20
N ASN A 595 13.89 -1.58 -15.20
CA ASN A 595 14.83 -0.54 -15.62
C ASN A 595 14.15 0.81 -15.94
N LYS A 596 12.93 0.78 -16.51
CA LYS A 596 12.14 1.99 -16.83
C LYS A 596 11.85 2.87 -15.61
N TYR A 597 11.82 2.30 -14.41
CA TYR A 597 11.44 3.00 -13.18
C TYR A 597 12.65 3.35 -12.30
N LYS A 598 13.88 3.02 -12.72
CA LYS A 598 15.09 3.23 -11.90
C LYS A 598 15.53 4.68 -11.79
N ASP A 599 15.05 5.57 -12.64
CA ASP A 599 15.37 7.00 -12.59
C ASP A 599 14.76 7.71 -11.37
N ASP A 600 15.19 8.94 -11.11
CA ASP A 600 14.76 9.71 -9.94
C ASP A 600 13.32 10.24 -10.07
N PHE A 601 12.70 10.14 -11.26
CA PHE A 601 11.31 10.53 -11.48
C PHE A 601 10.33 9.69 -10.63
N TYR A 602 10.68 8.44 -10.34
CA TYR A 602 9.93 7.60 -9.40
C TYR A 602 10.69 7.57 -8.06
N PRO A 603 10.19 8.21 -6.98
CA PRO A 603 10.93 8.25 -5.72
C PRO A 603 10.98 6.87 -5.05
N TYR A 604 11.94 6.66 -4.17
CA TYR A 604 11.84 5.61 -3.16
C TYR A 604 10.87 6.05 -2.07
N LEU A 605 9.98 5.16 -1.64
CA LEU A 605 9.05 5.45 -0.55
C LEU A 605 9.58 4.93 0.79
N LEU A 606 9.26 5.66 1.86
CA LEU A 606 9.68 5.34 3.24
C LEU A 606 8.46 5.07 4.12
N PRO A 607 8.50 4.07 5.00
CA PRO A 607 7.44 3.87 5.98
C PRO A 607 7.55 4.90 7.11
N LYS A 608 6.41 5.41 7.57
CA LYS A 608 6.32 6.16 8.83
C LYS A 608 6.55 5.20 10.02
N SER A 609 7.25 5.70 11.04
CA SER A 609 7.63 4.93 12.24
C SER A 609 6.41 4.57 13.08
N GLN A 610 6.27 3.35 13.57
CA GLN A 610 5.09 2.95 14.35
C GLN A 610 4.84 3.80 15.63
N CYS A 611 5.84 4.55 16.12
CA CYS A 611 5.67 5.38 17.32
C CYS A 611 4.73 6.57 17.15
N THR A 612 4.47 7.03 15.92
CA THR A 612 3.53 8.15 15.66
C THR A 612 2.17 7.67 15.15
N ALA A 613 1.86 6.38 15.25
CA ALA A 613 0.70 5.78 14.58
C ALA A 613 -0.65 6.22 15.15
N ASP A 614 -0.65 6.63 16.42
CA ASP A 614 -1.87 7.07 17.11
C ASP A 614 -2.27 8.52 16.77
N ASN A 615 -1.40 9.26 16.08
CA ASN A 615 -1.68 10.64 15.66
C ASN A 615 -2.57 10.64 14.40
N LEU A 616 -3.88 10.49 14.60
CA LEU A 616 -4.87 10.48 13.52
C LEU A 616 -5.36 11.89 13.22
N THR A 617 -5.08 12.37 12.00
CA THR A 617 -5.56 13.68 11.50
C THR A 617 -7.00 13.60 11.00
N TYR A 618 -7.44 12.42 10.56
CA TYR A 618 -8.79 12.12 10.10
C TYR A 618 -9.20 10.73 10.57
N THR A 619 -10.49 10.57 10.86
CA THR A 619 -11.11 9.30 11.22
C THR A 619 -12.38 9.10 10.43
N VAL A 620 -12.52 7.93 9.82
CA VAL A 620 -13.71 7.57 9.05
C VAL A 620 -14.94 7.51 9.99
N PRO A 621 -16.02 8.26 9.70
CA PRO A 621 -17.22 8.28 10.54
C PRO A 621 -17.86 6.89 10.72
N GLY A 622 -18.28 6.57 11.95
CA GLY A 622 -18.90 5.28 12.27
C GLY A 622 -17.91 4.13 12.45
N SER A 623 -16.60 4.40 12.51
CA SER A 623 -15.58 3.42 12.87
C SER A 623 -15.74 2.96 14.32
N THR A 624 -15.41 1.70 14.58
CA THR A 624 -15.45 1.06 15.90
C THR A 624 -14.11 0.41 16.23
N LYS A 625 -13.78 0.27 17.53
CA LYS A 625 -12.51 -0.34 17.95
C LYS A 625 -12.55 -1.86 17.80
N ALA A 626 -11.51 -2.44 17.22
CA ALA A 626 -11.33 -3.88 17.08
C ALA A 626 -9.86 -4.27 17.11
N LYS A 627 -9.59 -5.56 17.33
CA LYS A 627 -8.29 -6.16 17.08
C LYS A 627 -8.16 -6.48 15.60
N VAL A 628 -7.20 -5.86 14.91
CA VAL A 628 -7.03 -5.97 13.45
C VAL A 628 -5.64 -6.51 13.14
N GLN A 629 -5.55 -7.49 12.22
CA GLN A 629 -4.26 -7.97 11.70
C GLN A 629 -4.30 -7.92 10.17
N VAL A 630 -3.35 -7.21 9.56
CA VAL A 630 -3.21 -7.16 8.10
C VAL A 630 -2.54 -8.44 7.63
N LEU A 631 -3.16 -9.16 6.69
CA LEU A 631 -2.62 -10.37 6.09
C LEU A 631 -2.41 -10.19 4.60
N ARG A 632 -1.64 -11.09 3.97
CA ARG A 632 -1.44 -11.04 2.52
C ARG A 632 -1.18 -12.41 1.87
N SER A 633 -1.30 -12.43 0.55
CA SER A 633 -0.68 -13.43 -0.30
C SER A 633 0.37 -12.75 -1.18
N ALA A 634 1.61 -13.18 -1.07
CA ALA A 634 2.75 -12.60 -1.78
C ALA A 634 3.71 -13.69 -2.24
N ASP A 635 4.35 -13.48 -3.38
CA ASP A 635 5.44 -14.32 -3.90
C ASP A 635 6.65 -13.48 -4.32
N ARG A 636 7.80 -14.14 -4.51
CA ARG A 636 9.05 -13.55 -5.02
C ARG A 636 8.84 -12.70 -6.28
N TRP A 637 7.96 -13.12 -7.20
CA TRP A 637 7.68 -12.33 -8.41
C TRP A 637 6.96 -11.00 -8.11
N SER A 638 6.22 -10.93 -7.00
CA SER A 638 5.33 -9.81 -6.66
C SER A 638 5.94 -8.81 -5.66
N THR A 639 6.70 -9.30 -4.67
CA THR A 639 7.24 -8.49 -3.56
C THR A 639 8.70 -8.80 -3.21
N GLY A 640 9.29 -9.83 -3.85
CA GLY A 640 10.60 -10.38 -3.47
C GLY A 640 10.58 -11.36 -2.29
N THR A 641 9.42 -11.64 -1.68
CA THR A 641 9.24 -12.61 -0.59
C THR A 641 7.99 -13.47 -0.79
N CYS A 642 7.91 -14.63 -0.13
CA CYS A 642 6.76 -15.54 -0.16
C CYS A 642 5.97 -15.46 1.15
N GLU A 643 4.65 -15.34 1.07
CA GLU A 643 3.75 -15.35 2.22
C GLU A 643 2.35 -15.82 1.80
N SER A 644 1.72 -16.67 2.62
CA SER A 644 0.36 -17.17 2.43
C SER A 644 -0.51 -17.00 3.69
N SER A 645 -0.27 -15.93 4.45
CA SER A 645 -0.86 -15.71 5.78
C SER A 645 -2.39 -15.63 5.76
N ILE A 646 -2.98 -15.22 4.63
CA ILE A 646 -4.43 -15.28 4.48
C ILE A 646 -4.92 -16.72 4.55
N LEU A 647 -4.41 -17.64 3.72
CA LEU A 647 -4.81 -19.05 3.75
C LEU A 647 -4.74 -19.63 5.16
N ASN A 648 -3.64 -19.36 5.86
CA ASN A 648 -3.41 -19.83 7.22
C ASN A 648 -4.51 -19.32 8.18
N ALA A 649 -4.88 -18.05 8.07
CA ALA A 649 -5.96 -17.49 8.87
C ALA A 649 -7.35 -18.05 8.49
N TYR A 650 -7.61 -18.36 7.21
CA TYR A 650 -8.85 -19.04 6.79
C TYR A 650 -9.00 -20.39 7.48
N ILE A 651 -8.00 -21.24 7.34
CA ILE A 651 -8.01 -22.60 7.89
C ILE A 651 -8.16 -22.52 9.41
N HIS A 652 -7.32 -21.72 10.07
CA HIS A 652 -7.40 -21.55 11.52
C HIS A 652 -8.78 -21.07 11.98
N THR A 653 -9.37 -20.09 11.29
CA THR A 653 -10.68 -19.53 11.69
C THR A 653 -11.81 -20.54 11.50
N ILE A 654 -11.77 -21.34 10.44
CA ILE A 654 -12.75 -22.41 10.21
C ILE A 654 -12.60 -23.50 11.28
N GLU A 655 -11.37 -23.96 11.53
CA GLU A 655 -11.09 -25.03 12.50
C GLU A 655 -11.45 -24.63 13.94
N ASN A 656 -11.29 -23.36 14.31
CA ASN A 656 -11.59 -22.85 15.66
C ASN A 656 -13.00 -22.27 15.82
N SER A 657 -13.81 -22.23 14.76
CA SER A 657 -15.21 -21.77 14.86
C SER A 657 -16.03 -22.67 15.80
N GLU A 658 -17.00 -22.10 16.52
CA GLU A 658 -17.82 -22.87 17.49
C GLU A 658 -19.25 -23.13 17.02
N HIS A 659 -19.87 -22.14 16.35
CA HIS A 659 -21.31 -22.18 16.05
C HIS A 659 -21.62 -22.15 14.56
N TYR A 660 -21.03 -21.23 13.80
CA TYR A 660 -21.24 -21.18 12.36
C TYR A 660 -20.14 -20.42 11.66
N ILE A 661 -20.08 -20.59 10.34
CA ILE A 661 -19.30 -19.74 9.43
C ILE A 661 -20.21 -19.24 8.30
N TYR A 662 -20.05 -17.98 7.94
CA TYR A 662 -20.67 -17.37 6.77
C TYR A 662 -19.58 -16.99 5.77
N ILE A 663 -19.65 -17.56 4.58
CA ILE A 663 -18.71 -17.37 3.47
C ILE A 663 -19.46 -16.69 2.34
N GLU A 664 -18.97 -15.53 1.92
CA GLU A 664 -19.46 -14.83 0.72
C GLU A 664 -18.26 -14.59 -0.18
N ASN A 665 -18.23 -15.24 -1.35
CA ASN A 665 -17.04 -15.22 -2.20
C ASN A 665 -17.39 -15.35 -3.68
N GLN A 666 -16.61 -14.72 -4.56
CA GLN A 666 -16.77 -14.92 -6.00
C GLN A 666 -16.46 -16.35 -6.43
N PHE A 667 -15.49 -17.01 -5.80
CA PHE A 667 -15.08 -18.37 -6.15
C PHE A 667 -15.14 -19.30 -4.94
N PHE A 668 -15.49 -20.55 -5.21
CA PHE A 668 -15.45 -21.61 -4.22
C PHE A 668 -14.79 -22.86 -4.80
N ILE A 669 -13.46 -22.73 -5.01
CA ILE A 669 -12.60 -23.75 -5.60
C ILE A 669 -11.60 -24.21 -4.53
N SER A 670 -11.78 -25.43 -4.01
CA SER A 670 -11.01 -25.99 -2.91
C SER A 670 -11.04 -27.52 -2.92
N CYS A 671 -10.80 -28.14 -1.77
CA CYS A 671 -10.64 -29.58 -1.56
C CYS A 671 -9.41 -30.11 -2.29
N ALA A 672 -8.29 -30.11 -1.58
CA ALA A 672 -6.99 -30.44 -2.16
C ALA A 672 -6.95 -31.90 -2.65
N ASP A 673 -6.40 -32.11 -3.84
CA ASP A 673 -6.07 -33.45 -4.39
C ASP A 673 -4.57 -33.68 -4.58
N GLY A 674 -3.75 -32.68 -4.26
CA GLY A 674 -2.30 -32.73 -4.44
C GLY A 674 -1.84 -32.68 -5.90
N LYS A 675 -2.76 -32.46 -6.85
CA LYS A 675 -2.49 -32.49 -8.30
C LYS A 675 -2.94 -31.21 -9.01
N THR A 676 -4.20 -30.83 -8.83
CA THR A 676 -4.83 -29.72 -9.55
C THR A 676 -5.29 -28.62 -8.60
N VAL A 677 -5.78 -28.98 -7.42
CA VAL A 677 -6.21 -28.05 -6.38
C VAL A 677 -5.40 -28.33 -5.11
N TYR A 678 -4.85 -27.29 -4.50
CA TYR A 678 -3.91 -27.42 -3.39
C TYR A 678 -4.39 -26.79 -2.08
N ASN A 679 -5.35 -25.86 -2.12
CA ASN A 679 -5.79 -25.15 -0.92
C ASN A 679 -6.72 -26.03 -0.06
N GLY A 680 -6.52 -26.00 1.26
CA GLY A 680 -7.22 -26.86 2.23
C GLY A 680 -8.47 -26.25 2.88
N ILE A 681 -9.08 -25.22 2.29
CA ILE A 681 -10.24 -24.52 2.89
C ILE A 681 -11.47 -25.44 2.97
N GLY A 682 -11.81 -26.12 1.88
CA GLY A 682 -12.89 -27.10 1.82
C GLY A 682 -12.63 -28.31 2.72
N ASP A 683 -11.37 -28.72 2.85
CA ASP A 683 -10.95 -29.74 3.81
C ASP A 683 -11.22 -29.33 5.25
N ALA A 684 -10.89 -28.08 5.61
CA ALA A 684 -11.18 -27.53 6.94
C ALA A 684 -12.69 -27.47 7.21
N ILE A 685 -13.51 -27.10 6.22
CA ILE A 685 -14.98 -27.09 6.32
C ILE A 685 -15.51 -28.50 6.62
N VAL A 686 -15.10 -29.49 5.84
CA VAL A 686 -15.50 -30.90 6.03
C VAL A 686 -15.13 -31.36 7.43
N LYS A 687 -13.85 -31.20 7.83
CA LYS A 687 -13.37 -31.58 9.16
C LYS A 687 -14.18 -30.91 10.27
N ARG A 688 -14.50 -29.62 10.11
CA ARG A 688 -15.24 -28.86 11.11
C ARG A 688 -16.70 -29.31 11.24
N ILE A 689 -17.36 -29.63 10.13
CA ILE A 689 -18.72 -30.19 10.14
C ILE A 689 -18.73 -31.56 10.80
N LEU A 690 -17.82 -32.46 10.39
CA LEU A 690 -17.71 -33.80 10.98
C LEU A 690 -17.41 -33.75 12.48
N ARG A 691 -16.57 -32.81 12.93
CA ARG A 691 -16.35 -32.56 14.37
C ARG A 691 -17.66 -32.20 15.07
N ALA A 692 -18.43 -31.25 14.53
CA ALA A 692 -19.72 -30.87 15.12
C ALA A 692 -20.69 -32.05 15.22
N HIS A 693 -20.75 -32.86 14.15
CA HIS A 693 -21.59 -34.05 14.10
C HIS A 693 -21.19 -35.07 15.16
N ARG A 694 -19.90 -35.42 15.26
CA ARG A 694 -19.39 -36.35 16.29
C ARG A 694 -19.60 -35.84 17.71
N GLU A 695 -19.44 -34.54 17.93
CA GLU A 695 -19.69 -33.89 19.23
C GLU A 695 -21.17 -33.63 19.51
N GLN A 696 -22.08 -33.97 18.58
CA GLN A 696 -23.52 -33.68 18.68
C GLN A 696 -23.82 -32.19 18.95
N LYS A 697 -23.01 -31.29 18.39
CA LYS A 697 -23.16 -29.83 18.52
C LYS A 697 -23.86 -29.23 17.30
N LYS A 698 -24.74 -28.26 17.55
CA LYS A 698 -25.36 -27.47 16.48
C LYS A 698 -24.29 -26.60 15.81
N TYR A 699 -24.08 -26.82 14.52
CA TYR A 699 -23.13 -26.05 13.72
C TYR A 699 -23.68 -25.79 12.31
N ARG A 700 -23.43 -24.60 11.74
CA ARG A 700 -23.94 -24.22 10.41
C ARG A 700 -22.86 -23.60 9.53
N VAL A 701 -22.92 -23.86 8.23
CA VAL A 701 -22.05 -23.31 7.20
C VAL A 701 -22.93 -22.69 6.12
N PHE A 702 -22.81 -21.39 5.92
CA PHE A 702 -23.50 -20.68 4.85
C PHE A 702 -22.49 -20.26 3.81
N VAL A 703 -22.65 -20.72 2.57
CA VAL A 703 -21.79 -20.34 1.44
C VAL A 703 -22.64 -19.62 0.41
N VAL A 704 -22.30 -18.37 0.13
CA VAL A 704 -22.92 -17.53 -0.89
C VAL A 704 -21.91 -17.27 -2.00
N VAL A 705 -22.21 -17.74 -3.20
CA VAL A 705 -21.39 -17.59 -4.41
C VAL A 705 -22.25 -17.04 -5.55
N PRO A 706 -21.66 -16.36 -6.56
CA PRO A 706 -22.40 -15.97 -7.74
C PRO A 706 -23.05 -17.19 -8.40
N LEU A 707 -24.26 -17.00 -8.95
CA LEU A 707 -24.94 -18.05 -9.71
C LEU A 707 -24.16 -18.44 -10.96
N LEU A 708 -23.40 -17.50 -11.52
CA LEU A 708 -22.54 -17.69 -12.67
C LEU A 708 -21.23 -16.92 -12.47
N PRO A 709 -20.08 -17.48 -12.91
CA PRO A 709 -18.82 -16.76 -13.01
C PRO A 709 -18.94 -15.50 -13.85
N GLY A 710 -18.20 -14.46 -13.47
CA GLY A 710 -18.23 -13.15 -14.08
C GLY A 710 -17.43 -13.01 -15.37
N PHE A 711 -17.81 -13.71 -16.43
CA PHE A 711 -17.18 -13.62 -17.75
C PHE A 711 -18.23 -13.42 -18.85
N GLU A 712 -17.83 -12.79 -19.95
CA GLU A 712 -18.69 -12.67 -21.14
C GLU A 712 -19.00 -14.06 -21.71
N GLY A 713 -20.27 -14.31 -22.03
CA GLY A 713 -20.68 -15.53 -22.70
C GLY A 713 -22.19 -15.73 -22.73
N ASP A 714 -22.66 -16.36 -23.81
CA ASP A 714 -24.07 -16.73 -23.94
C ASP A 714 -24.39 -17.96 -23.09
N ILE A 715 -25.05 -17.73 -21.96
CA ILE A 715 -25.49 -18.78 -21.04
C ILE A 715 -26.48 -19.74 -21.70
N SER A 716 -27.29 -19.28 -22.67
CA SER A 716 -28.26 -20.14 -23.35
C SER A 716 -27.58 -21.21 -24.22
N ALA A 717 -26.36 -20.95 -24.69
CA ALA A 717 -25.51 -21.88 -25.43
C ALA A 717 -24.54 -22.69 -24.52
N GLY A 718 -24.74 -22.67 -23.20
CA GLY A 718 -23.86 -23.34 -22.23
C GLY A 718 -22.71 -22.47 -21.70
N GLY A 719 -22.71 -21.17 -22.00
CA GLY A 719 -21.67 -20.22 -21.60
C GLY A 719 -20.38 -20.32 -22.43
N GLY A 720 -19.39 -19.49 -22.13
CA GLY A 720 -18.05 -19.58 -22.72
C GLY A 720 -17.16 -20.63 -22.01
N ASN A 721 -16.06 -21.05 -22.65
CA ASN A 721 -15.10 -22.01 -22.09
C ASN A 721 -14.60 -21.62 -20.68
N ALA A 722 -14.39 -20.32 -20.43
CA ALA A 722 -13.99 -19.81 -19.13
C ALA A 722 -15.07 -20.06 -18.05
N ILE A 723 -16.34 -19.81 -18.38
CA ILE A 723 -17.48 -20.06 -17.48
C ILE A 723 -17.55 -21.56 -17.14
N GLN A 724 -17.47 -22.42 -18.15
CA GLN A 724 -17.52 -23.88 -17.95
C GLN A 724 -16.37 -24.40 -17.10
N ALA A 725 -15.15 -23.92 -17.32
CA ALA A 725 -13.97 -24.32 -16.54
C ALA A 725 -14.10 -23.95 -15.05
N ILE A 726 -14.55 -22.72 -14.76
CA ILE A 726 -14.76 -22.30 -13.37
C ILE A 726 -15.91 -23.07 -12.71
N LEU A 727 -17.01 -23.31 -13.44
CA LEU A 727 -18.12 -24.12 -12.94
C LEU A 727 -17.68 -25.55 -12.66
N HIS A 728 -16.83 -26.15 -13.50
CA HIS A 728 -16.27 -27.48 -13.26
C HIS A 728 -15.60 -27.56 -11.88
N PHE A 729 -14.64 -26.67 -11.59
CA PHE A 729 -13.93 -26.66 -10.31
C PHE A 729 -14.80 -26.25 -9.12
N THR A 730 -15.79 -25.39 -9.34
CA THR A 730 -16.77 -24.99 -8.31
C THR A 730 -17.62 -26.20 -7.91
N TYR A 731 -18.20 -26.91 -8.89
CA TYR A 731 -18.97 -28.12 -8.62
C TYR A 731 -18.10 -29.27 -8.09
N ARG A 732 -16.83 -29.39 -8.52
CA ARG A 732 -15.86 -30.33 -7.95
C ARG A 732 -15.67 -30.12 -6.44
N THR A 733 -15.67 -28.85 -6.01
CA THR A 733 -15.55 -28.50 -4.59
C THR A 733 -16.84 -28.80 -3.84
N MET A 734 -17.99 -28.41 -4.41
CA MET A 734 -19.27 -28.53 -3.75
C MET A 734 -19.74 -29.99 -3.66
N CYS A 735 -19.94 -30.67 -4.79
CA CYS A 735 -20.74 -31.91 -4.84
C CYS A 735 -20.35 -32.95 -5.90
N ARG A 736 -19.37 -32.70 -6.76
CA ARG A 736 -18.98 -33.63 -7.84
C ARG A 736 -17.60 -34.25 -7.59
N GLY A 737 -17.55 -35.57 -7.56
CA GLY A 737 -16.31 -36.34 -7.33
C GLY A 737 -16.01 -36.59 -5.85
N GLU A 738 -15.08 -37.52 -5.61
CA GLU A 738 -14.75 -38.05 -4.27
C GLU A 738 -14.16 -37.00 -3.32
N HIS A 739 -13.50 -35.97 -3.86
CA HIS A 739 -12.92 -34.89 -3.07
C HIS A 739 -13.93 -33.82 -2.64
N SER A 740 -15.14 -33.82 -3.20
CA SER A 740 -16.15 -32.79 -2.94
C SER A 740 -16.60 -32.79 -1.48
N ILE A 741 -17.04 -31.62 -0.99
CA ILE A 741 -17.54 -31.46 0.39
C ILE A 741 -18.67 -32.44 0.65
N LEU A 742 -19.71 -32.45 -0.21
CA LEU A 742 -20.88 -33.30 0.02
C LEU A 742 -20.55 -34.80 -0.02
N ALA A 743 -19.69 -35.25 -0.95
CA ALA A 743 -19.29 -36.66 -0.99
C ALA A 743 -18.56 -37.11 0.28
N ARG A 744 -17.81 -36.21 0.91
CA ARG A 744 -17.02 -36.47 2.13
C ARG A 744 -17.80 -36.29 3.43
N LEU A 745 -19.04 -35.81 3.37
CA LEU A 745 -19.96 -35.78 4.51
C LEU A 745 -20.75 -37.09 4.65
N SER A 746 -20.19 -38.22 4.18
CA SER A 746 -20.83 -39.54 4.20
C SER A 746 -21.20 -40.02 5.62
N GLU A 747 -20.42 -39.66 6.65
CA GLU A 747 -20.76 -39.91 8.07
C GLU A 747 -22.10 -39.27 8.47
N VAL A 748 -22.44 -38.14 7.85
CA VAL A 748 -23.66 -37.37 8.10
C VAL A 748 -24.86 -37.90 7.27
N LYS A 749 -24.64 -38.84 6.35
CA LYS A 749 -25.65 -39.41 5.44
C LYS A 749 -26.56 -38.31 4.83
N ASP A 750 -27.88 -38.47 4.93
CA ASP A 750 -28.87 -37.54 4.37
C ASP A 750 -29.07 -36.25 5.21
N GLN A 751 -28.39 -36.13 6.36
CA GLN A 751 -28.51 -34.98 7.27
C GLN A 751 -27.53 -33.84 6.96
N TRP A 752 -26.75 -33.91 5.88
CA TRP A 752 -25.76 -32.86 5.55
C TRP A 752 -26.41 -31.47 5.38
N THR A 753 -27.68 -31.42 4.98
CA THR A 753 -28.50 -30.20 4.87
C THR A 753 -28.70 -29.49 6.21
N GLU A 754 -28.52 -30.19 7.33
CA GLU A 754 -28.50 -29.61 8.67
C GLU A 754 -27.20 -28.87 8.98
N TYR A 755 -26.15 -29.01 8.16
CA TYR A 755 -24.85 -28.41 8.45
C TYR A 755 -24.43 -27.37 7.42
N ILE A 756 -24.77 -27.52 6.14
CA ILE A 756 -24.30 -26.63 5.08
C ILE A 756 -25.41 -26.21 4.11
N SER A 757 -25.43 -24.91 3.79
CA SER A 757 -26.29 -24.30 2.77
C SER A 757 -25.44 -23.60 1.72
N LEU A 758 -25.70 -23.90 0.45
CA LEU A 758 -25.01 -23.33 -0.71
C LEU A 758 -26.03 -22.48 -1.49
N CYS A 759 -25.80 -21.17 -1.54
CA CYS A 759 -26.76 -20.19 -2.06
C CYS A 759 -26.10 -19.27 -3.10
N GLY A 760 -26.95 -18.64 -3.93
CA GLY A 760 -26.57 -17.50 -4.75
C GLY A 760 -27.58 -16.36 -4.62
N LEU A 761 -27.30 -15.23 -5.26
CA LEU A 761 -28.12 -14.01 -5.16
C LEU A 761 -28.70 -13.61 -6.53
N ARG A 762 -29.97 -13.22 -6.55
CA ARG A 762 -30.71 -12.75 -7.74
C ARG A 762 -31.69 -11.66 -7.34
N THR A 763 -31.89 -10.69 -8.22
CA THR A 763 -32.95 -9.67 -8.09
C THR A 763 -33.73 -9.53 -9.41
N HIS A 764 -34.84 -8.78 -9.37
CA HIS A 764 -35.71 -8.54 -10.51
C HIS A 764 -36.21 -7.09 -10.54
N ALA A 765 -36.57 -6.59 -11.73
CA ALA A 765 -37.16 -5.27 -11.95
C ALA A 765 -38.00 -5.26 -13.23
N GLN A 766 -38.74 -4.17 -13.47
CA GLN A 766 -39.41 -3.93 -14.76
C GLN A 766 -38.53 -3.06 -15.66
N LEU A 767 -38.38 -3.47 -16.92
CA LEU A 767 -37.71 -2.68 -17.97
C LEU A 767 -38.70 -2.47 -19.13
N SER A 768 -39.01 -1.21 -19.47
CA SER A 768 -39.99 -0.87 -20.50
C SER A 768 -39.37 -0.91 -21.90
N SER A 769 -39.97 -1.67 -22.83
CA SER A 769 -39.57 -1.64 -24.24
C SER A 769 -40.20 -0.47 -24.99
N ARG A 770 -39.42 0.20 -25.85
CA ARG A 770 -39.94 1.18 -26.81
C ARG A 770 -40.34 0.41 -28.08
N SER A 771 -41.63 0.30 -28.38
CA SER A 771 -42.08 0.00 -29.74
C SER A 771 -42.34 1.31 -30.48
N SER A 772 -41.69 1.46 -31.62
CA SER A 772 -41.95 2.53 -32.59
C SER A 772 -43.43 2.58 -32.94
N GLN A 773 -43.94 3.79 -33.15
CA GLN A 773 -45.32 4.11 -33.48
C GLN A 773 -45.93 3.17 -34.53
N SER A 774 -47.07 2.54 -34.20
CA SER A 774 -48.23 2.46 -35.09
C SER A 774 -49.49 2.09 -34.30
N SER A 775 -50.50 2.94 -34.49
CA SER A 775 -51.96 2.74 -34.33
C SER A 775 -52.52 1.91 -33.15
N SER A 776 -53.20 2.66 -32.27
CA SER A 776 -54.53 2.35 -31.70
C SER A 776 -54.86 0.90 -31.33
N THR A 777 -54.52 0.52 -30.10
CA THR A 777 -55.44 -0.20 -29.19
C THR A 777 -54.85 -0.22 -27.79
N PHE A 778 -55.65 0.21 -26.81
CA PHE A 778 -55.30 0.22 -25.39
C PHE A 778 -55.41 -1.22 -24.87
N THR A 779 -54.37 -2.03 -25.07
CA THR A 779 -54.17 -3.30 -24.37
C THR A 779 -53.00 -3.13 -23.42
N ALA A 780 -53.21 -3.48 -22.14
CA ALA A 780 -52.19 -3.44 -21.10
C ALA A 780 -50.92 -4.17 -21.59
N ARG A 781 -49.85 -3.41 -21.85
CA ARG A 781 -48.60 -3.96 -22.41
C ARG A 781 -47.84 -4.69 -21.30
N PRO A 782 -47.27 -5.88 -21.56
CA PRO A 782 -46.48 -6.59 -20.56
C PRO A 782 -45.18 -5.82 -20.29
N SER A 783 -45.06 -5.24 -19.10
CA SER A 783 -43.76 -4.85 -18.55
C SER A 783 -42.86 -6.08 -18.51
N LEU A 784 -41.71 -6.05 -19.17
CA LEU A 784 -40.81 -7.19 -19.18
C LEU A 784 -40.14 -7.28 -17.80
N LEU A 785 -40.51 -8.31 -17.03
CA LEU A 785 -39.82 -8.68 -15.79
C LEU A 785 -38.42 -9.14 -16.16
N THR A 786 -37.42 -8.32 -15.84
CA THR A 786 -36.02 -8.65 -16.07
C THR A 786 -35.39 -9.13 -14.76
N THR A 787 -34.51 -10.12 -14.84
CA THR A 787 -33.79 -10.65 -13.69
C THR A 787 -32.30 -10.63 -13.97
N ALA A 788 -31.50 -10.36 -12.94
CA ALA A 788 -30.05 -10.51 -13.03
C ALA A 788 -29.53 -11.22 -11.78
N ALA A 789 -28.52 -12.06 -11.99
CA ALA A 789 -27.69 -12.51 -10.88
C ALA A 789 -26.96 -11.30 -10.28
N ILE A 790 -26.79 -11.28 -8.97
CA ILE A 790 -25.93 -10.28 -8.33
C ILE A 790 -24.51 -10.83 -8.41
N SER A 791 -23.61 -10.05 -9.01
CA SER A 791 -22.20 -10.41 -9.02
C SER A 791 -21.57 -10.14 -7.66
N LEU A 792 -20.65 -11.02 -7.27
CA LEU A 792 -19.77 -10.83 -6.11
C LEU A 792 -18.37 -10.59 -6.63
N ASP A 793 -17.64 -9.61 -6.10
CA ASP A 793 -16.24 -9.43 -6.52
C ASP A 793 -15.31 -10.49 -5.95
N ARG A 794 -14.21 -10.65 -6.68
CA ARG A 794 -13.04 -11.46 -6.37
C ARG A 794 -12.53 -11.15 -4.97
N PRO A 795 -12.10 -12.19 -4.25
CA PRO A 795 -11.37 -11.96 -3.03
C PRO A 795 -10.05 -11.27 -3.30
N THR A 796 -9.78 -10.22 -2.54
CA THR A 796 -8.43 -9.71 -2.41
C THR A 796 -7.59 -10.59 -1.52
N SER A 797 -6.34 -10.74 -1.95
CA SER A 797 -5.20 -11.17 -1.15
C SER A 797 -4.84 -10.16 -0.05
N THR A 798 -5.78 -9.34 0.44
CA THR A 798 -5.54 -8.33 1.49
C THR A 798 -6.68 -8.14 2.48
N THR A 799 -7.87 -8.73 2.31
CA THR A 799 -8.96 -8.60 3.29
C THR A 799 -9.19 -9.89 4.07
N ALA A 800 -8.22 -10.28 4.89
CA ALA A 800 -8.50 -11.16 6.00
C ALA A 800 -8.96 -10.32 7.20
N ALA A 801 -10.17 -9.80 7.13
CA ALA A 801 -10.86 -9.48 8.37
C ALA A 801 -11.30 -10.81 9.02
N CYS A 802 -10.33 -11.56 9.57
CA CYS A 802 -10.64 -12.61 10.54
C CYS A 802 -11.09 -11.90 11.82
N TRP A 803 -12.39 -11.61 11.90
CA TRP A 803 -13.04 -11.23 13.14
C TRP A 803 -13.16 -12.48 14.02
N ALA A 804 -12.04 -12.87 14.65
CA ALA A 804 -12.10 -13.69 15.85
C ALA A 804 -12.45 -12.74 17.00
N ALA A 805 -13.74 -12.56 17.25
CA ALA A 805 -14.22 -11.91 18.46
C ALA A 805 -14.00 -12.85 19.65
N GLU A 806 -12.76 -12.96 20.13
CA GLU A 806 -12.55 -13.15 21.56
C GLU A 806 -12.73 -11.79 22.22
N THR A 807 -13.99 -11.47 22.54
CA THR A 807 -14.48 -10.63 23.66
C THR A 807 -15.83 -10.03 23.28
N VAL A 808 -16.88 -10.66 23.78
CA VAL A 808 -18.25 -10.15 23.83
C VAL A 808 -18.30 -8.91 24.72
N ARG A 809 -18.80 -7.78 24.20
CA ARG A 809 -19.69 -6.86 24.96
C ARG A 809 -20.27 -5.74 24.07
N TRP A 810 -21.60 -5.67 24.06
CA TRP A 810 -22.46 -4.56 23.61
C TRP A 810 -22.86 -4.47 22.13
N LEU A 811 -23.89 -5.26 21.75
CA LEU A 811 -24.86 -4.85 20.73
C LEU A 811 -26.22 -5.53 20.99
N CYS A 812 -26.97 -4.99 21.96
CA CYS A 812 -28.38 -5.35 22.17
C CYS A 812 -29.22 -4.17 22.71
N LEU A 813 -29.00 -2.95 22.21
CA LEU A 813 -29.90 -1.82 22.48
C LEU A 813 -30.32 -1.12 21.19
N TRP A 814 -30.97 -1.89 20.30
CA TRP A 814 -31.87 -1.29 19.31
C TRP A 814 -32.98 -2.27 18.95
N LYS A 815 -33.88 -2.51 19.90
CA LYS A 815 -35.28 -2.84 19.64
C LYS A 815 -36.11 -2.49 20.87
N THR A 816 -37.29 -1.92 20.61
CA THR A 816 -38.38 -1.53 21.53
C THR A 816 -38.17 -0.32 22.45
N LYS A 817 -38.41 0.89 21.90
CA LYS A 817 -39.06 1.98 22.67
C LYS A 817 -40.58 1.73 22.68
N ARG A 818 -41.13 1.32 23.82
CA ARG A 818 -42.49 1.66 24.28
C ARG A 818 -42.37 2.12 25.74
N GLY A 819 -43.21 3.09 26.12
CA GLY A 819 -43.11 3.94 27.33
C GLY A 819 -42.87 3.21 28.64
N SER A 820 -42.28 3.83 29.66
CA SER A 820 -42.95 4.79 30.55
C SER A 820 -41.94 5.55 31.44
N ARG A 821 -42.42 6.63 32.05
CA ARG A 821 -41.74 7.68 32.86
C ARG A 821 -41.08 7.20 34.19
N PRO A 822 -40.29 8.08 34.87
CA PRO A 822 -39.20 7.72 35.80
C PRO A 822 -39.51 7.89 37.30
N SER A 823 -38.64 7.35 38.16
CA SER A 823 -38.50 7.78 39.57
C SER A 823 -37.04 7.75 40.03
N TRP A 824 -36.80 8.57 41.05
CA TRP A 824 -35.56 9.20 41.51
C TRP A 824 -34.75 8.40 42.56
N GLU A 825 -33.61 9.01 42.97
CA GLU A 825 -32.73 8.78 44.14
C GLU A 825 -31.51 7.87 43.89
N GLY A 826 -30.26 8.16 44.29
CA GLY A 826 -29.67 9.19 45.15
C GLY A 826 -28.60 8.57 46.09
N ARG A 827 -27.43 9.21 46.23
CA ARG A 827 -26.23 8.93 47.10
C ARG A 827 -25.17 8.00 46.48
N SER A 828 -23.89 8.38 46.26
CA SER A 828 -22.84 9.06 47.04
C SER A 828 -22.26 8.22 48.20
N THR A 829 -21.04 7.68 48.06
CA THR A 829 -19.80 8.15 48.76
C THR A 829 -18.58 7.17 48.64
N ARG A 830 -17.39 7.78 48.42
CA ARG A 830 -15.99 7.48 48.92
C ARG A 830 -15.32 6.11 48.66
N ARG A 831 -14.14 6.06 47.97
CA ARG A 831 -12.73 6.19 48.45
C ARG A 831 -12.37 5.12 49.51
N ASP A 832 -11.28 4.34 49.51
CA ASP A 832 -10.08 4.12 48.67
C ASP A 832 -9.36 2.84 49.25
N PRO A 833 -8.11 2.43 48.91
CA PRO A 833 -7.76 1.05 48.53
C PRO A 833 -6.90 0.25 49.55
N SER A 834 -6.66 -1.06 49.29
CA SER A 834 -5.33 -1.72 49.27
C SER A 834 -5.34 -3.26 49.44
N HIS A 835 -4.28 -3.89 48.91
CA HIS A 835 -3.67 -5.20 49.26
C HIS A 835 -4.18 -6.55 48.70
N SER A 836 -3.45 -7.01 47.67
CA SER A 836 -2.62 -8.24 47.58
C SER A 836 -3.13 -9.67 47.88
N LEU A 837 -2.86 -10.55 46.89
CA LEU A 837 -2.32 -11.93 46.94
C LEU A 837 -3.26 -13.17 46.98
N CYS A 838 -2.95 -14.07 46.03
CA CYS A 838 -2.89 -15.54 46.05
C CYS A 838 -4.16 -16.42 45.88
N ALA A 839 -4.10 -17.15 44.76
CA ALA A 839 -4.60 -18.48 44.40
C ALA A 839 -5.14 -19.45 45.48
N ASN A 840 -6.28 -20.10 45.20
CA ASN A 840 -6.37 -21.54 44.83
C ASN A 840 -7.82 -22.07 44.75
N SER A 841 -8.11 -22.74 43.63
CA SER A 841 -8.80 -24.04 43.46
C SER A 841 -10.23 -24.35 43.98
N VAL A 842 -10.95 -25.05 43.09
CA VAL A 842 -11.99 -26.10 43.26
C VAL A 842 -13.47 -25.73 43.03
N SER A 843 -14.10 -26.68 42.33
CA SER A 843 -15.37 -26.84 41.62
C SER A 843 -16.68 -26.75 42.41
N GLU A 844 -17.78 -26.37 41.76
CA GLU A 844 -18.88 -27.27 41.32
C GLU A 844 -20.09 -26.52 40.72
N SER A 845 -20.53 -27.00 39.55
CA SER A 845 -21.90 -27.26 39.05
C SER A 845 -23.06 -26.24 39.08
N LEU A 846 -23.62 -26.03 37.87
CA LEU A 846 -25.05 -25.88 37.46
C LEU A 846 -25.96 -24.95 38.29
N LEU A 847 -26.69 -23.97 37.73
CA LEU A 847 -27.64 -24.04 36.61
C LEU A 847 -28.17 -22.60 36.37
N GLU A 848 -28.78 -22.38 35.19
CA GLU A 848 -29.58 -21.21 34.78
C GLU A 848 -28.84 -19.92 34.38
N LEU A 849 -28.68 -19.69 33.07
CA LEU A 849 -29.65 -18.90 32.31
C LEU A 849 -29.22 -18.81 30.83
N LEU A 850 -30.13 -19.26 29.96
CA LEU A 850 -30.14 -19.03 28.53
C LEU A 850 -30.13 -17.52 28.25
N GLN A 851 -29.06 -17.01 27.64
CA GLN A 851 -29.03 -15.85 26.73
C GLN A 851 -27.59 -15.61 26.27
N THR A 852 -27.18 -16.23 25.15
CA THR A 852 -25.87 -15.97 24.54
C THR A 852 -26.01 -15.12 23.27
N PRO A 853 -25.19 -14.04 23.13
CA PRO A 853 -25.16 -13.18 21.96
C PRO A 853 -24.38 -13.80 20.80
N ALA A 854 -24.85 -13.55 19.58
CA ALA A 854 -24.33 -14.09 18.33
C ALA A 854 -22.98 -13.47 17.92
N SER A 855 -21.97 -14.31 17.70
CA SER A 855 -20.73 -13.95 17.02
C SER A 855 -20.89 -14.14 15.51
N ILE A 856 -20.91 -13.05 14.74
CA ILE A 856 -20.93 -13.11 13.27
C ILE A 856 -19.51 -13.30 12.73
N LEU A 857 -19.17 -14.53 12.35
CA LEU A 857 -17.96 -14.85 11.60
C LEU A 857 -18.23 -14.76 10.10
N LYS A 858 -17.77 -13.66 9.46
CA LYS A 858 -17.71 -13.51 8.00
C LYS A 858 -16.31 -13.90 7.49
N ILE A 859 -16.23 -14.84 6.55
CA ILE A 859 -14.98 -15.46 6.09
C ILE A 859 -14.90 -15.38 4.53
N GLN A 860 -14.07 -14.46 4.02
CA GLN A 860 -13.58 -14.12 2.65
C GLN A 860 -12.56 -15.03 1.89
N SER A 861 -12.89 -16.24 1.38
CA SER A 861 -11.94 -17.19 0.70
C SER A 861 -10.93 -16.58 -0.31
N VAL A 862 -9.74 -17.19 -0.50
CA VAL A 862 -8.60 -16.76 -1.35
C VAL A 862 -8.51 -17.51 -2.69
N MET A 863 -8.07 -16.84 -3.77
CA MET A 863 -7.37 -17.51 -4.87
C MET A 863 -5.88 -17.69 -4.52
N ILE A 864 -5.44 -18.95 -4.38
CA ILE A 864 -4.05 -19.27 -4.06
C ILE A 864 -3.21 -19.27 -5.34
N SER A 865 -2.21 -18.40 -5.34
CA SER A 865 -0.98 -18.58 -6.11
C SER A 865 -0.27 -19.85 -5.63
N SER A 866 0.00 -20.80 -6.52
CA SER A 866 0.83 -21.95 -6.19
C SER A 866 2.25 -21.48 -5.84
N SER A 867 2.54 -21.35 -4.55
CA SER A 867 3.92 -21.31 -4.07
C SER A 867 4.47 -22.74 -4.17
N TRP A 868 5.35 -22.97 -5.13
CA TRP A 868 6.18 -24.17 -5.13
C TRP A 868 7.08 -24.16 -3.88
N PRO A 869 7.09 -25.21 -3.04
CA PRO A 869 8.22 -25.44 -2.15
C PRO A 869 9.39 -25.87 -3.02
N GLY A 870 10.28 -24.93 -3.34
CA GLY A 870 11.48 -25.23 -4.11
C GLY A 870 12.45 -26.07 -3.29
N THR A 871 12.55 -27.36 -3.56
CA THR A 871 13.85 -28.04 -3.72
C THR A 871 13.69 -29.37 -4.47
N GLN A 872 14.59 -29.58 -5.44
CA GLN A 872 14.86 -30.77 -6.24
C GLN A 872 14.14 -30.89 -7.60
N LEU A 873 14.95 -31.20 -8.62
CA LEU A 873 14.65 -31.47 -10.03
C LEU A 873 14.51 -30.27 -10.99
N LEU A 874 15.58 -29.45 -11.09
CA LEU A 874 15.94 -28.77 -12.33
C LEU A 874 17.46 -28.90 -12.54
N ASN A 875 17.92 -30.14 -12.65
CA ASN A 875 19.24 -30.48 -13.18
C ASN A 875 19.05 -31.66 -14.13
N ARG A 876 18.89 -31.35 -15.42
CA ARG A 876 19.24 -32.13 -16.62
C ARG A 876 18.37 -31.70 -17.79
N MET A 877 18.90 -30.82 -18.64
CA MET A 877 18.79 -31.02 -20.08
C MET A 877 20.09 -30.56 -20.76
N PRO A 878 20.58 -31.33 -21.75
CA PRO A 878 21.89 -31.12 -22.35
C PRO A 878 21.85 -30.07 -23.45
N SER A 879 22.94 -29.32 -23.53
CA SER A 879 23.30 -28.43 -24.62
C SER A 879 23.46 -29.20 -25.94
N PHE A 880 22.52 -29.04 -26.87
CA PHE A 880 22.73 -29.37 -28.27
C PHE A 880 23.18 -28.10 -29.01
N MET A 881 24.48 -28.00 -29.24
CA MET A 881 25.08 -27.04 -30.17
C MET A 881 25.33 -27.79 -31.49
N THR A 882 24.68 -27.32 -32.54
CA THR A 882 24.98 -27.64 -33.93
C THR A 882 26.41 -27.24 -34.28
N ARG A 883 27.26 -28.19 -34.69
CA ARG A 883 28.52 -27.93 -35.38
C ARG A 883 28.49 -28.60 -36.74
N SER A 884 28.59 -27.77 -37.78
CA SER A 884 28.91 -28.18 -39.14
C SER A 884 30.37 -28.62 -39.22
N SER A 885 30.55 -29.67 -40.02
CA SER A 885 31.74 -30.41 -40.39
C SER A 885 32.89 -29.60 -40.99
N ASN A 886 34.13 -30.00 -40.65
CA ASN A 886 35.18 -30.27 -41.64
C ASN A 886 36.11 -31.39 -41.11
N ALA A 887 36.33 -32.38 -41.98
CA ALA A 887 37.21 -33.54 -41.86
C ALA A 887 38.70 -33.13 -41.77
N CYS A 888 39.72 -33.93 -41.42
CA CYS A 888 40.02 -35.36 -41.59
C CYS A 888 41.30 -35.70 -40.74
N PRO A 889 41.96 -36.89 -40.76
CA PRO A 889 41.77 -37.90 -39.71
C PRO A 889 43.07 -38.49 -39.09
N THR A 890 42.87 -39.55 -38.29
CA THR A 890 43.74 -40.71 -38.00
C THR A 890 44.97 -40.53 -37.09
N THR A 891 44.94 -41.12 -35.88
CA THR A 891 45.44 -42.49 -35.61
C THR A 891 45.22 -42.91 -34.13
N GLN A 892 44.93 -44.20 -33.98
CA GLN A 892 44.97 -45.07 -32.79
C GLN A 892 46.34 -44.94 -32.06
N SER A 893 46.59 -45.29 -30.79
CA SER A 893 45.99 -46.19 -29.79
C SER A 893 46.79 -46.04 -28.48
N THR A 894 46.23 -46.50 -27.35
CA THR A 894 46.91 -47.08 -26.15
C THR A 894 47.86 -46.15 -25.35
N THR A 895 47.92 -46.07 -24.02
CA THR A 895 47.49 -46.93 -22.89
C THR A 895 47.79 -46.18 -21.58
N CYS A 896 47.03 -46.52 -20.52
CA CYS A 896 47.41 -46.58 -19.10
C CYS A 896 47.86 -45.32 -18.33
N GLY A 897 47.16 -45.09 -17.20
CA GLY A 897 47.83 -44.86 -15.92
C GLY A 897 47.30 -43.68 -15.10
N SER A 898 46.46 -44.02 -14.10
CA SER A 898 45.94 -43.22 -12.96
C SER A 898 44.99 -42.06 -13.23
#